data_AF-A0A933ZII3-F1
#
_entry.id   AF-A0A933ZII3-F1
#
_cell.length_a   1.000
_cell.length_b   1.000
_cell.length_c   1.000
_cell.angle_alpha   90.00
_cell.angle_beta   90.00
_cell.angle_gamma   90.00
#
_symmetry.space_group_name_H-M   'P 1'
#
loop_
_entity.id
_entity.type
_entity.pdbx_description
1 polymer ?
#
loop_
_entity_poly.entity_id
_entity_poly.type
_entity_poly.pdbx_seq_one_letter_code
_entity_poly.pdbx_strand_id
1 'polypeptide(L)'
;MKSPRVGVVLVALSSAISALTVGRTADAFGESVNGFPNWAERVLHEWSNRARVDPQLEMTACGAPCGEKACYSALGPIWYSEALNHASRFHADEMIQQSYFAHNSACTLVSTLNSIYPSSCNGAASCACVGGTKACSPTCTPWDARVKLFGPTANGEIIASPSDPNSAFYLWLYENSSSTTCAWSSSNGHRWLILKSVGSVGFGNSGYSVGDFSGTSSSYKIPSGSHYPRQAASVDVWANWYDTAAPLSASVNVDGTCTNLTLGRGSSTNGAWTTKLTTVGTGCHRYYFVFVDSGNNVVTFPSTGSLGIGPSSSCADWDTPRPAMGTGCGCVPACTGKQCGDDGCGGVCGTCAPGTTCQANQCVGCTPQCTGKNCGTDGCGGTCGTCAGGSTCQNGICVCTPQCTGKNCGTDSCGGVCGTCSGGAVCISGNCCAANCSGKQCGSDGCGSTCGTCAGGQTCQNGQCVCSPQCAGKQCGDDGCGGSCGTCQGNKTCVAGACVNCAPNCTGKACGDDGCGGSCGTCVGGQTCQGNQCVACVPSCSGKTCGPDGCAGVCGTCGTGTTCQSGQCVCVPQCVSKQCGDDGCSGSCGSCAPGLTCQNNQCTCVPQCGTNVCGDDGCGGLCGTCNAGFTCQSGQCVGCTPNCTGLSCGPDGCQGTCGTCAAGQTCESGACVGCTPSCAGKTCGDDGCGGSCGTCTAGQTCQGGVCVGCTPDCSGKVCGPDGCGASCGTCPVGQACQSGQCVACTPNCAGKVCGDNGCGATCGTCGSGETCSQGKCVSADASTQDVTPPKDSATADTAKDGPKSDGNPSDGSSSSEAGSGGPGSGDDGGCGCTTPARSTHGAWALALLALSALARKPLRKRAR
;
A
#
# COMPACT_ATOMS: atom_id res chain seq x y z
N MET A 1 -97.90 -3.76 -8.30
CA MET A 1 -98.31 -5.18 -8.18
C MET A 1 -97.09 -6.05 -8.37
N LYS A 2 -97.01 -7.21 -7.68
CA LYS A 2 -95.94 -8.23 -7.75
C LYS A 2 -94.52 -7.78 -7.34
N SER A 3 -93.78 -8.76 -6.81
CA SER A 3 -92.47 -8.65 -6.15
C SER A 3 -91.45 -9.56 -6.88
N PRO A 4 -90.25 -9.82 -6.32
CA PRO A 4 -89.20 -8.90 -5.91
C PRO A 4 -87.92 -9.09 -6.79
N ARG A 5 -86.82 -8.40 -6.48
CA ARG A 5 -85.48 -8.80 -6.95
C ARG A 5 -84.48 -8.81 -5.80
N VAL A 6 -83.80 -9.94 -5.63
CA VAL A 6 -82.71 -10.20 -4.68
C VAL A 6 -81.54 -10.76 -5.50
N GLY A 7 -80.30 -10.40 -5.14
CA GLY A 7 -79.10 -10.58 -5.96
C GLY A 7 -78.16 -9.41 -5.75
N VAL A 8 -77.64 -9.25 -4.53
CA VAL A 8 -76.33 -9.79 -4.10
C VAL A 8 -75.18 -9.04 -4.78
N VAL A 9 -74.47 -8.25 -3.96
CA VAL A 9 -73.26 -7.51 -4.37
C VAL A 9 -72.13 -8.50 -4.65
N LEU A 10 -71.47 -8.38 -5.80
CA LEU A 10 -70.24 -9.13 -6.05
C LEU A 10 -69.11 -8.59 -5.17
N VAL A 11 -68.70 -9.39 -4.17
CA VAL A 11 -67.40 -9.23 -3.53
C VAL A 11 -66.36 -9.89 -4.43
N ALA A 12 -65.60 -9.09 -5.17
CA ALA A 12 -64.47 -9.59 -5.95
C ALA A 12 -63.29 -9.90 -5.01
N LEU A 13 -63.03 -11.18 -4.74
CA LEU A 13 -61.77 -11.60 -4.11
C LEU A 13 -60.65 -11.47 -5.14
N SER A 14 -59.91 -10.37 -5.07
CA SER A 14 -58.59 -10.27 -5.71
C SER A 14 -57.55 -10.96 -4.82
N SER A 15 -57.22 -12.20 -5.12
CA SER A 15 -56.20 -12.97 -4.40
C SER A 15 -54.85 -12.26 -4.42
N ALA A 16 -54.30 -11.98 -3.24
CA ALA A 16 -52.97 -11.37 -3.12
C ALA A 16 -51.88 -12.37 -3.54
N ILE A 17 -51.32 -12.20 -4.74
CA ILE A 17 -50.08 -12.86 -5.12
C ILE A 17 -48.94 -12.09 -4.45
N SER A 18 -48.37 -12.68 -3.40
CA SER A 18 -47.14 -12.19 -2.78
C SER A 18 -45.98 -12.31 -3.76
N ALA A 19 -45.70 -11.23 -4.50
CA ALA A 19 -44.47 -11.11 -5.25
C ALA A 19 -43.30 -11.11 -4.27
N LEU A 20 -42.57 -12.24 -4.18
CA LEU A 20 -41.26 -12.25 -3.54
C LEU A 20 -40.38 -11.30 -4.35
N THR A 21 -40.04 -10.16 -3.76
CA THR A 21 -39.07 -9.23 -4.32
C THR A 21 -37.71 -9.91 -4.28
N VAL A 22 -37.30 -10.49 -5.42
CA VAL A 22 -35.91 -10.88 -5.64
C VAL A 22 -35.04 -9.69 -5.27
N GLY A 23 -34.14 -9.88 -4.31
CA GLY A 23 -33.26 -8.82 -3.84
C GLY A 23 -32.46 -8.28 -5.03
N ARG A 24 -32.45 -6.96 -5.21
CA ARG A 24 -31.41 -6.34 -6.04
C ARG A 24 -30.07 -6.73 -5.43
N THR A 25 -29.12 -7.13 -6.27
CA THR A 25 -27.70 -7.13 -5.91
C THR A 25 -27.39 -5.77 -5.30
N ALA A 26 -26.84 -5.74 -4.09
CA ALA A 26 -26.36 -4.50 -3.50
C ALA A 26 -25.16 -4.03 -4.34
N ASP A 27 -25.31 -2.88 -4.99
CA ASP A 27 -24.24 -2.30 -5.81
C ASP A 27 -23.02 -2.03 -4.93
N ALA A 28 -21.86 -2.57 -5.33
CA ALA A 28 -20.63 -2.56 -4.53
C ALA A 28 -19.98 -1.16 -4.54
N PHE A 29 -20.37 -0.32 -3.59
CA PHE A 29 -19.96 1.08 -3.51
C PHE A 29 -18.70 1.35 -2.66
N GLY A 30 -18.02 0.30 -2.18
CA GLY A 30 -16.71 0.40 -1.53
C GLY A 30 -16.10 -0.93 -1.05
N GLU A 31 -16.86 -2.02 -1.14
CA GLU A 31 -16.44 -3.42 -1.06
C GLU A 31 -15.28 -3.71 -2.02
N SER A 32 -14.36 -4.60 -1.63
CA SER A 32 -13.30 -5.02 -2.55
C SER A 32 -13.78 -6.18 -3.43
N VAL A 33 -14.29 -5.87 -4.62
CA VAL A 33 -14.63 -6.85 -5.65
C VAL A 33 -13.35 -7.20 -6.41
N ASN A 34 -12.92 -8.47 -6.37
CA ASN A 34 -11.70 -8.96 -7.02
C ASN A 34 -10.41 -8.16 -6.68
N GLY A 35 -10.37 -7.43 -5.55
CA GLY A 35 -9.25 -6.56 -5.16
C GLY A 35 -9.47 -5.06 -5.42
N PHE A 36 -10.63 -4.64 -5.92
CA PHE A 36 -10.95 -3.25 -6.27
C PHE A 36 -12.18 -2.74 -5.49
N PRO A 37 -12.11 -1.62 -4.77
CA PRO A 37 -10.89 -0.88 -4.42
C PRO A 37 -10.09 -1.63 -3.33
N ASN A 38 -8.81 -1.30 -3.23
CA ASN A 38 -7.98 -1.61 -2.05
C ASN A 38 -8.05 -0.46 -1.03
N TRP A 39 -7.35 -0.62 0.10
CA TRP A 39 -7.31 0.40 1.16
C TRP A 39 -6.85 1.77 0.66
N ALA A 40 -5.77 1.82 -0.13
CA ALA A 40 -5.17 3.07 -0.55
C ALA A 40 -6.10 3.88 -1.48
N GLU A 41 -6.80 3.20 -2.40
CA GLU A 41 -7.79 3.83 -3.28
C GLU A 41 -9.01 4.35 -2.50
N ARG A 42 -9.48 3.62 -1.48
CA ARG A 42 -10.50 4.14 -0.56
C ARG A 42 -10.03 5.38 0.21
N VAL A 43 -8.76 5.47 0.60
CA VAL A 43 -8.20 6.70 1.19
C VAL A 43 -8.19 7.84 0.17
N LEU A 44 -7.76 7.62 -1.07
CA LEU A 44 -7.79 8.65 -2.13
C LEU A 44 -9.21 9.15 -2.43
N HIS A 45 -10.19 8.25 -2.46
CA HIS A 45 -11.59 8.57 -2.68
C HIS A 45 -12.21 9.34 -1.50
N GLU A 46 -12.02 8.88 -0.27
CA GLU A 46 -12.50 9.57 0.93
C GLU A 46 -11.82 10.92 1.13
N TRP A 47 -10.50 11.05 0.87
CA TRP A 47 -9.80 12.34 0.99
C TRP A 47 -10.34 13.33 -0.06
N SER A 48 -10.64 12.86 -1.26
CA SER A 48 -11.27 13.67 -2.33
C SER A 48 -12.65 14.17 -1.92
N ASN A 49 -13.54 13.31 -1.42
CA ASN A 49 -14.86 13.75 -0.95
C ASN A 49 -14.78 14.63 0.32
N ARG A 50 -13.88 14.32 1.26
CA ARG A 50 -13.59 15.15 2.44
C ARG A 50 -13.09 16.56 2.10
N ALA A 51 -12.35 16.72 1.00
CA ALA A 51 -11.95 18.02 0.48
C ALA A 51 -13.05 18.73 -0.33
N ARG A 52 -13.95 17.97 -0.99
CA ARG A 52 -15.07 18.56 -1.76
C ARG A 52 -16.18 19.13 -0.88
N VAL A 53 -16.43 18.56 0.31
CA VAL A 53 -17.44 19.09 1.25
C VAL A 53 -16.99 20.34 1.99
N ASP A 54 -15.67 20.54 2.16
CA ASP A 54 -15.07 21.76 2.70
C ASP A 54 -13.70 22.03 2.05
N PRO A 55 -13.70 22.63 0.84
CA PRO A 55 -12.46 22.94 0.15
C PRO A 55 -11.77 24.16 0.75
N GLN A 56 -12.50 25.06 1.40
CA GLN A 56 -11.88 26.28 1.93
C GLN A 56 -10.95 25.98 3.11
N LEU A 57 -11.22 24.93 3.90
CA LEU A 57 -10.28 24.41 4.90
C LEU A 57 -8.94 24.04 4.25
N GLU A 58 -8.96 23.14 3.24
CA GLU A 58 -7.74 22.69 2.54
C GLU A 58 -7.05 23.83 1.78
N MET A 59 -7.82 24.73 1.15
CA MET A 59 -7.28 25.88 0.42
C MET A 59 -6.68 26.95 1.36
N THR A 60 -7.10 27.00 2.62
CA THR A 60 -6.48 27.84 3.65
C THR A 60 -5.15 27.24 4.10
N ALA A 61 -5.09 25.93 4.30
CA ALA A 61 -3.87 25.19 4.64
C ALA A 61 -2.83 25.24 3.49
N CYS A 62 -3.27 25.15 2.24
CA CYS A 62 -2.43 25.31 1.05
C CYS A 62 -1.74 26.69 0.97
N GLY A 63 -2.35 27.74 1.52
CA GLY A 63 -1.69 29.05 1.66
C GLY A 63 -1.47 29.78 0.33
N ALA A 64 -0.20 29.93 -0.10
CA ALA A 64 0.20 30.70 -1.28
C ALA A 64 0.25 29.88 -2.59
N PRO A 65 0.72 28.60 -2.60
CA PRO A 65 0.62 27.71 -3.77
C PRO A 65 -0.77 27.50 -4.39
N CYS A 66 -1.86 27.79 -3.66
CA CYS A 66 -3.22 27.79 -4.22
C CYS A 66 -3.69 29.21 -4.54
N GLY A 67 -3.15 29.82 -5.60
CA GLY A 67 -3.53 31.18 -6.03
C GLY A 67 -5.04 31.33 -6.29
N GLU A 68 -5.66 30.35 -6.91
CA GLU A 68 -7.08 30.36 -7.28
C GLU A 68 -8.01 29.80 -6.19
N LYS A 69 -7.53 29.71 -4.93
CA LYS A 69 -8.28 29.20 -3.77
C LYS A 69 -9.73 29.68 -3.66
N ALA A 70 -9.98 30.97 -3.90
CA ALA A 70 -11.30 31.58 -3.81
C ALA A 70 -12.31 31.07 -4.85
N CYS A 71 -11.86 30.27 -5.83
CA CYS A 71 -12.70 29.66 -6.85
C CYS A 71 -13.34 28.34 -6.40
N TYR A 72 -12.91 27.75 -5.28
CA TYR A 72 -13.43 26.47 -4.78
C TYR A 72 -14.47 26.69 -3.67
N SER A 73 -15.58 25.97 -3.78
CA SER A 73 -16.75 26.05 -2.90
C SER A 73 -17.26 24.64 -2.64
N ALA A 74 -17.93 24.41 -1.52
CA ALA A 74 -18.49 23.09 -1.19
C ALA A 74 -19.29 22.51 -2.37
N LEU A 75 -18.97 21.27 -2.74
CA LEU A 75 -19.50 20.55 -3.89
C LEU A 75 -20.04 19.20 -3.42
N GLY A 76 -20.96 18.60 -4.18
CA GLY A 76 -21.42 17.24 -3.94
C GLY A 76 -20.27 16.22 -4.11
N PRO A 77 -20.44 14.99 -3.60
CA PRO A 77 -19.44 13.94 -3.74
C PRO A 77 -19.14 13.63 -5.21
N ILE A 78 -18.00 12.97 -5.42
CA ILE A 78 -17.70 12.23 -6.64
C ILE A 78 -17.84 10.74 -6.34
N TRP A 79 -18.55 10.03 -7.20
CA TRP A 79 -19.01 8.66 -6.96
C TRP A 79 -17.94 7.61 -7.29
N TYR A 80 -17.93 6.46 -6.62
CA TYR A 80 -17.03 5.37 -6.98
C TYR A 80 -17.40 4.75 -8.34
N SER A 81 -16.41 4.22 -9.06
CA SER A 81 -16.61 3.43 -10.28
C SER A 81 -15.51 2.37 -10.43
N GLU A 82 -15.90 1.10 -10.35
CA GLU A 82 -15.02 -0.07 -10.53
C GLU A 82 -14.32 -0.05 -11.91
N ALA A 83 -15.03 0.32 -12.97
CA ALA A 83 -14.47 0.39 -14.33
C ALA A 83 -13.38 1.48 -14.47
N LEU A 84 -13.56 2.63 -13.80
CA LEU A 84 -12.48 3.64 -13.71
C LEU A 84 -11.35 3.15 -12.80
N ASN A 85 -11.65 2.41 -11.73
CA ASN A 85 -10.64 1.86 -10.83
C ASN A 85 -9.73 0.86 -11.57
N HIS A 86 -10.29 -0.02 -12.40
CA HIS A 86 -9.52 -0.95 -13.22
C HIS A 86 -8.62 -0.20 -14.20
N ALA A 87 -9.11 0.85 -14.87
CA ALA A 87 -8.30 1.69 -15.76
C ALA A 87 -7.14 2.37 -15.03
N SER A 88 -7.42 2.98 -13.87
CA SER A 88 -6.43 3.71 -13.08
C SER A 88 -5.36 2.79 -12.48
N ARG A 89 -5.74 1.63 -11.91
CA ARG A 89 -4.74 0.66 -11.40
C ARG A 89 -3.95 0.05 -12.55
N PHE A 90 -4.59 -0.30 -13.66
CA PHE A 90 -3.86 -0.76 -14.85
C PHE A 90 -2.79 0.26 -15.25
N HIS A 91 -3.11 1.55 -15.29
CA HIS A 91 -2.13 2.56 -15.67
C HIS A 91 -1.01 2.76 -14.62
N ALA A 92 -1.33 2.66 -13.34
CA ALA A 92 -0.33 2.63 -12.27
C ALA A 92 0.64 1.46 -12.44
N ASP A 93 0.12 0.26 -12.73
CA ASP A 93 0.91 -0.94 -13.02
C ASP A 93 1.69 -0.83 -14.34
N GLU A 94 1.09 -0.27 -15.39
CA GLU A 94 1.70 -0.04 -16.71
C GLU A 94 2.97 0.82 -16.57
N MET A 95 2.85 1.94 -15.86
CA MET A 95 3.97 2.86 -15.57
C MET A 95 5.11 2.18 -14.80
N ILE A 96 4.78 1.28 -13.86
CA ILE A 96 5.77 0.49 -13.10
C ILE A 96 6.42 -0.57 -14.00
N GLN A 97 5.64 -1.51 -14.54
CA GLN A 97 6.16 -2.65 -15.31
C GLN A 97 6.89 -2.24 -16.58
N GLN A 98 6.50 -1.12 -17.20
CA GLN A 98 7.14 -0.61 -18.41
C GLN A 98 8.15 0.51 -18.12
N SER A 99 8.35 0.91 -16.85
CA SER A 99 9.30 1.95 -16.42
C SER A 99 9.15 3.26 -17.19
N TYR A 100 8.06 4.00 -16.91
CA TYR A 100 7.86 5.38 -17.37
C TYR A 100 6.85 6.11 -16.46
N PHE A 101 6.69 7.42 -16.66
CA PHE A 101 5.68 8.21 -15.95
C PHE A 101 5.10 9.28 -16.88
N ALA A 102 3.92 9.02 -17.45
CA ALA A 102 3.21 9.91 -18.36
C ALA A 102 1.75 9.47 -18.53
N HIS A 103 0.83 10.42 -18.70
CA HIS A 103 -0.60 10.17 -18.95
C HIS A 103 -0.85 9.19 -20.12
N ASN A 104 -0.21 9.38 -21.27
CA ASN A 104 -0.39 8.46 -22.40
C ASN A 104 0.35 7.14 -22.15
N SER A 105 -0.28 6.03 -22.50
CA SER A 105 0.33 4.70 -22.43
C SER A 105 1.57 4.62 -23.31
N ALA A 106 2.58 3.86 -22.87
CA ALA A 106 3.90 3.86 -23.52
C ALA A 106 3.99 2.98 -24.79
N CYS A 107 2.86 2.40 -25.19
CA CYS A 107 2.70 1.56 -26.37
C CYS A 107 1.29 1.70 -26.95
N THR A 108 1.01 1.01 -28.05
CA THR A 108 -0.37 0.78 -28.49
C THR A 108 -0.96 -0.38 -27.70
N LEU A 109 -1.97 -0.12 -26.88
CA LEU A 109 -2.62 -1.13 -26.02
C LEU A 109 -3.50 -2.11 -26.82
N VAL A 110 -3.61 -3.34 -26.34
CA VAL A 110 -4.53 -4.35 -26.89
C VAL A 110 -5.99 -4.02 -26.58
N SER A 111 -6.90 -4.29 -27.52
CA SER A 111 -8.34 -4.03 -27.35
C SER A 111 -9.03 -4.93 -26.33
N THR A 112 -8.42 -6.07 -26.00
CA THR A 112 -8.93 -7.05 -25.03
C THR A 112 -8.61 -6.69 -23.58
N LEU A 113 -7.93 -5.57 -23.31
CA LEU A 113 -7.28 -5.27 -22.02
C LEU A 113 -8.19 -5.46 -20.79
N ASN A 114 -9.44 -4.97 -20.86
CA ASN A 114 -10.44 -5.08 -19.79
C ASN A 114 -10.83 -6.53 -19.42
N SER A 115 -10.59 -7.50 -20.33
CA SER A 115 -10.85 -8.93 -20.07
C SER A 115 -9.64 -9.70 -19.55
N ILE A 116 -8.43 -9.14 -19.67
CA ILE A 116 -7.17 -9.78 -19.26
C ILE A 116 -6.52 -9.12 -18.04
N TYR A 117 -6.91 -7.89 -17.70
CA TYR A 117 -6.40 -7.18 -16.53
C TYR A 117 -7.35 -7.29 -15.32
N PRO A 118 -6.89 -7.61 -14.10
CA PRO A 118 -5.50 -7.94 -13.72
C PRO A 118 -5.15 -9.44 -13.86
N SER A 119 -6.09 -10.27 -14.34
CA SER A 119 -6.06 -11.73 -14.19
C SER A 119 -4.91 -12.45 -14.92
N SER A 120 -4.59 -12.01 -16.12
CA SER A 120 -3.55 -12.58 -17.01
C SER A 120 -2.63 -11.50 -17.59
N CYS A 121 -2.86 -10.24 -17.24
CA CYS A 121 -1.99 -9.12 -17.55
C CYS A 121 -1.84 -8.20 -16.34
N ASN A 122 -0.60 -7.82 -16.04
CA ASN A 122 -0.21 -7.03 -14.87
C ASN A 122 0.34 -5.63 -15.25
N GLY A 123 0.01 -5.10 -16.44
CA GLY A 123 0.58 -3.86 -16.98
C GLY A 123 1.85 -4.04 -17.83
N ALA A 124 2.50 -5.21 -17.79
CA ALA A 124 3.71 -5.47 -18.58
C ALA A 124 3.47 -5.44 -20.09
N ALA A 125 4.46 -4.97 -20.84
CA ALA A 125 4.34 -4.80 -22.29
C ALA A 125 4.08 -6.10 -23.06
N SER A 126 4.49 -7.24 -22.52
CA SER A 126 4.25 -8.58 -23.07
C SER A 126 2.77 -8.97 -23.17
N CYS A 127 1.90 -8.37 -22.34
CA CYS A 127 0.46 -8.64 -22.32
C CYS A 127 -0.38 -7.40 -22.67
N ALA A 128 0.07 -6.20 -22.28
CA ALA A 128 -0.69 -4.96 -22.46
C ALA A 128 -0.57 -4.38 -23.88
N CYS A 129 0.56 -4.60 -24.56
CA CYS A 129 0.89 -3.94 -25.82
C CYS A 129 0.67 -4.83 -27.05
N VAL A 130 0.21 -4.23 -28.14
CA VAL A 130 0.13 -4.89 -29.46
C VAL A 130 1.53 -5.37 -29.88
N GLY A 131 1.67 -6.66 -30.13
CA GLY A 131 2.95 -7.28 -30.47
C GLY A 131 3.88 -7.51 -29.26
N GLY A 132 3.37 -7.45 -28.02
CA GLY A 132 4.10 -7.86 -26.81
C GLY A 132 5.32 -6.99 -26.45
N THR A 133 5.42 -5.79 -27.02
CA THR A 133 6.59 -4.91 -26.88
C THR A 133 6.18 -3.47 -26.58
N LYS A 134 7.05 -2.73 -25.86
CA LYS A 134 6.84 -1.31 -25.52
C LYS A 134 7.05 -0.43 -26.77
N ALA A 135 6.10 -0.50 -27.70
CA ALA A 135 6.18 0.10 -29.03
C ALA A 135 4.82 0.68 -29.46
N CYS A 136 4.88 1.71 -30.29
CA CYS A 136 3.70 2.44 -30.77
C CYS A 136 3.48 2.14 -32.26
N SER A 137 2.33 1.57 -32.60
CA SER A 137 2.03 1.00 -33.91
C SER A 137 0.66 1.49 -34.44
N PRO A 138 0.60 2.61 -35.18
CA PRO A 138 1.67 3.60 -35.39
C PRO A 138 1.76 4.65 -34.26
N THR A 139 0.78 4.69 -33.35
CA THR A 139 0.64 5.71 -32.30
C THR A 139 0.35 5.07 -30.95
N CYS A 140 0.98 5.59 -29.90
CA CYS A 140 0.78 5.13 -28.52
C CYS A 140 -0.66 5.45 -28.07
N THR A 141 -1.27 4.64 -27.21
CA THR A 141 -2.67 4.83 -26.81
C THR A 141 -2.80 6.08 -25.91
N PRO A 142 -3.63 7.08 -26.30
CA PRO A 142 -3.93 8.23 -25.44
C PRO A 142 -4.61 7.82 -24.13
N TRP A 143 -4.45 8.63 -23.08
CA TRP A 143 -5.04 8.36 -21.76
C TRP A 143 -6.57 8.13 -21.80
N ASP A 144 -7.31 8.99 -22.52
CA ASP A 144 -8.76 8.89 -22.67
C ASP A 144 -9.18 7.64 -23.46
N ALA A 145 -8.35 7.23 -24.43
CA ALA A 145 -8.54 6.00 -25.18
C ALA A 145 -8.23 4.74 -24.36
N ARG A 146 -7.25 4.78 -23.43
CA ARG A 146 -6.98 3.71 -22.46
C ARG A 146 -8.18 3.51 -21.54
N VAL A 147 -8.66 4.57 -20.88
CA VAL A 147 -9.79 4.48 -19.94
C VAL A 147 -11.03 3.92 -20.63
N LYS A 148 -11.27 4.33 -21.88
CA LYS A 148 -12.37 3.83 -22.71
C LYS A 148 -12.33 2.32 -22.98
N LEU A 149 -11.16 1.65 -22.93
CA LEU A 149 -11.08 0.18 -23.04
C LEU A 149 -11.84 -0.52 -21.89
N PHE A 150 -11.90 0.11 -20.72
CA PHE A 150 -12.61 -0.39 -19.55
C PHE A 150 -14.10 0.00 -19.52
N GLY A 151 -14.57 0.77 -20.51
CA GLY A 151 -15.99 1.13 -20.71
C GLY A 151 -16.32 2.63 -20.66
N PRO A 152 -15.98 3.38 -19.61
CA PRO A 152 -16.42 4.77 -19.44
C PRO A 152 -15.63 5.75 -20.31
N THR A 153 -16.29 6.82 -20.78
CA THR A 153 -15.62 7.96 -21.42
C THR A 153 -15.00 8.84 -20.34
N ALA A 154 -13.68 9.02 -20.35
CA ALA A 154 -13.00 9.88 -19.39
C ALA A 154 -13.25 11.37 -19.64
N ASN A 155 -13.17 12.19 -18.59
CA ASN A 155 -13.19 13.66 -18.66
C ASN A 155 -12.00 14.33 -17.95
N GLY A 156 -11.12 13.54 -17.32
CA GLY A 156 -9.83 13.97 -16.78
C GLY A 156 -9.08 12.78 -16.16
N GLU A 157 -7.76 12.93 -16.00
CA GLU A 157 -6.89 11.98 -15.30
C GLU A 157 -5.94 12.78 -14.39
N ILE A 158 -5.59 12.23 -13.23
CA ILE A 158 -4.50 12.69 -12.36
C ILE A 158 -3.52 11.55 -12.11
N ILE A 159 -2.21 11.82 -12.15
CA ILE A 159 -1.15 10.84 -11.87
C ILE A 159 -0.15 11.39 -10.84
N ALA A 160 0.40 10.55 -9.97
CA ALA A 160 1.36 10.94 -8.94
C ALA A 160 2.34 9.80 -8.63
N SER A 161 3.59 10.16 -8.32
CA SER A 161 4.67 9.22 -8.05
C SER A 161 4.74 8.61 -6.63
N PRO A 162 4.11 9.15 -5.57
CA PRO A 162 4.05 8.47 -4.27
C PRO A 162 3.08 7.28 -4.24
N SER A 163 3.49 6.23 -3.53
CA SER A 163 2.66 5.07 -3.19
C SER A 163 1.76 5.31 -1.97
N ASP A 164 2.16 6.16 -1.02
CA ASP A 164 1.30 6.53 0.11
C ASP A 164 0.12 7.40 -0.38
N PRO A 165 -1.14 6.96 -0.17
CA PRO A 165 -2.31 7.68 -0.67
C PRO A 165 -2.47 9.07 -0.07
N ASN A 166 -2.09 9.28 1.19
CA ASN A 166 -2.20 10.61 1.81
C ASN A 166 -1.21 11.60 1.16
N SER A 167 0.02 11.17 0.92
CA SER A 167 1.06 11.95 0.23
C SER A 167 0.71 12.22 -1.23
N ALA A 168 0.20 11.22 -1.96
CA ALA A 168 -0.24 11.39 -3.35
C ALA A 168 -1.43 12.37 -3.44
N PHE A 169 -2.42 12.26 -2.56
CA PHE A 169 -3.55 13.18 -2.50
C PHE A 169 -3.12 14.63 -2.26
N TYR A 170 -2.25 14.88 -1.28
CA TYR A 170 -1.81 16.24 -0.99
C TYR A 170 -0.83 16.80 -2.03
N LEU A 171 -0.08 15.95 -2.74
CA LEU A 171 0.72 16.36 -3.91
C LEU A 171 -0.17 16.88 -5.05
N TRP A 172 -1.31 16.23 -5.33
CA TRP A 172 -2.31 16.74 -6.27
C TRP A 172 -3.00 18.00 -5.75
N LEU A 173 -3.47 18.00 -4.50
CA LEU A 173 -4.31 19.08 -3.97
C LEU A 173 -3.53 20.39 -3.77
N TYR A 174 -2.25 20.33 -3.39
CA TYR A 174 -1.41 21.51 -3.10
C TYR A 174 -0.39 21.83 -4.22
N GLU A 175 -0.64 21.39 -5.45
CA GLU A 175 0.16 21.77 -6.62
C GLU A 175 0.26 23.31 -6.80
N ASN A 176 1.41 23.79 -7.28
CA ASN A 176 1.75 25.20 -7.22
C ASN A 176 1.20 26.02 -8.41
N SER A 177 0.18 26.84 -8.13
CA SER A 177 -0.46 27.79 -9.05
C SER A 177 -0.38 29.21 -8.49
N SER A 178 0.24 30.12 -9.25
CA SER A 178 0.18 31.56 -9.01
C SER A 178 -1.01 32.25 -9.69
N SER A 179 -1.82 31.51 -10.45
CA SER A 179 -3.03 32.02 -11.10
C SER A 179 -4.09 32.31 -10.05
N THR A 180 -4.76 33.46 -10.13
CA THR A 180 -5.99 33.76 -9.38
C THR A 180 -7.26 33.52 -10.21
N THR A 181 -7.12 32.98 -11.43
CA THR A 181 -8.23 32.80 -12.38
C THR A 181 -8.99 31.52 -12.07
N CYS A 182 -10.32 31.60 -12.01
CA CYS A 182 -11.21 30.44 -11.87
C CYS A 182 -11.33 29.64 -13.17
N ALA A 183 -10.23 29.04 -13.61
CA ALA A 183 -10.13 28.18 -14.78
C ALA A 183 -9.13 27.04 -14.54
N TRP A 184 -9.26 25.97 -15.33
CA TRP A 184 -8.26 24.92 -15.43
C TRP A 184 -6.98 25.44 -16.11
N SER A 185 -5.83 24.94 -15.66
CA SER A 185 -4.51 25.11 -16.27
C SER A 185 -3.64 23.90 -15.94
N SER A 186 -2.48 23.78 -16.60
CA SER A 186 -1.48 22.74 -16.28
C SER A 186 -0.78 22.91 -14.92
N SER A 187 -1.10 23.95 -14.15
CA SER A 187 -0.51 24.24 -12.83
C SER A 187 -1.50 24.14 -11.66
N ASN A 188 -2.78 23.88 -11.97
CA ASN A 188 -3.83 23.57 -10.99
C ASN A 188 -4.73 22.42 -11.47
N GLY A 189 -4.27 21.61 -12.41
CA GLY A 189 -5.10 20.66 -13.15
C GLY A 189 -5.63 19.51 -12.29
N HIS A 190 -4.82 19.02 -11.35
CA HIS A 190 -5.15 17.91 -10.48
C HIS A 190 -6.13 18.35 -9.38
N ARG A 191 -5.83 19.47 -8.69
CA ARG A 191 -6.72 20.16 -7.75
C ARG A 191 -8.04 20.54 -8.42
N TRP A 192 -8.00 21.03 -9.66
CA TRP A 192 -9.20 21.39 -10.40
C TRP A 192 -10.09 20.17 -10.66
N LEU A 193 -9.53 19.04 -11.10
CA LEU A 193 -10.32 17.81 -11.27
C LEU A 193 -10.93 17.33 -9.93
N ILE A 194 -10.14 17.27 -8.85
CA ILE A 194 -10.63 16.87 -7.52
C ILE A 194 -11.77 17.79 -7.04
N LEU A 195 -11.66 19.11 -7.21
CA LEU A 195 -12.58 20.10 -6.64
C LEU A 195 -13.64 20.67 -7.61
N LYS A 196 -13.64 20.31 -8.90
CA LYS A 196 -14.63 20.78 -9.90
C LYS A 196 -15.25 19.69 -10.76
N SER A 197 -14.67 18.49 -10.89
CA SER A 197 -15.30 17.41 -11.65
C SER A 197 -16.61 16.95 -10.98
N VAL A 198 -17.54 16.45 -11.79
CA VAL A 198 -18.81 15.85 -11.37
C VAL A 198 -19.03 14.54 -12.11
N GLY A 199 -19.78 13.63 -11.51
CA GLY A 199 -19.90 12.25 -11.97
C GLY A 199 -19.12 11.32 -11.04
N SER A 200 -18.24 10.49 -11.60
CA SER A 200 -17.56 9.40 -10.91
C SER A 200 -16.05 9.47 -11.07
N VAL A 201 -15.34 8.82 -10.15
CA VAL A 201 -13.89 8.64 -10.17
C VAL A 201 -13.56 7.19 -9.83
N GLY A 202 -12.53 6.67 -10.47
CA GLY A 202 -11.78 5.53 -9.99
C GLY A 202 -10.40 5.99 -9.59
N PHE A 203 -9.84 5.40 -8.54
CA PHE A 203 -8.44 5.62 -8.18
C PHE A 203 -7.67 4.33 -8.43
N GLY A 204 -6.39 4.44 -8.76
CA GLY A 204 -5.45 3.34 -8.90
C GLY A 204 -4.27 3.56 -7.95
N ASN A 205 -3.82 2.53 -7.23
CA ASN A 205 -2.63 2.63 -6.40
C ASN A 205 -1.86 1.29 -6.31
N SER A 206 -0.63 1.25 -6.82
CA SER A 206 0.25 0.05 -6.77
C SER A 206 1.74 0.37 -6.60
N GLY A 207 2.08 1.65 -6.45
CA GLY A 207 3.45 2.16 -6.39
C GLY A 207 3.48 3.60 -6.89
N TYR A 208 2.77 3.82 -8.00
CA TYR A 208 2.23 5.12 -8.38
C TYR A 208 0.75 5.20 -8.01
N SER A 209 0.23 6.43 -7.98
CA SER A 209 -1.18 6.74 -7.77
C SER A 209 -1.78 7.37 -9.02
N VAL A 210 -2.98 6.95 -9.40
CA VAL A 210 -3.74 7.43 -10.57
C VAL A 210 -5.19 7.73 -10.15
N GLY A 211 -5.87 8.64 -10.84
CA GLY A 211 -7.30 8.85 -10.69
C GLY A 211 -7.98 9.27 -12.00
N ASP A 212 -8.83 8.40 -12.54
CA ASP A 212 -9.59 8.65 -13.77
C ASP A 212 -11.01 9.13 -13.46
N PHE A 213 -11.45 10.19 -14.13
CA PHE A 213 -12.72 10.87 -13.91
C PHE A 213 -13.69 10.65 -15.08
N SER A 214 -14.99 10.51 -14.80
CA SER A 214 -16.06 10.44 -15.83
C SER A 214 -17.34 11.15 -15.38
N GLY A 215 -18.24 11.42 -16.32
CA GLY A 215 -19.50 12.14 -16.08
C GLY A 215 -20.66 11.28 -15.54
N THR A 216 -20.50 9.96 -15.44
CA THR A 216 -21.50 9.04 -14.87
C THR A 216 -21.64 9.22 -13.36
N SER A 217 -22.86 9.22 -12.82
CA SER A 217 -23.10 9.39 -11.38
C SER A 217 -24.03 8.31 -10.81
N SER A 218 -23.60 7.70 -9.71
CA SER A 218 -24.45 6.88 -8.83
C SER A 218 -25.21 7.77 -7.83
N SER A 219 -26.00 7.17 -6.93
CA SER A 219 -26.61 7.90 -5.82
C SER A 219 -26.85 6.99 -4.61
N TYR A 220 -26.08 7.20 -3.55
CA TYR A 220 -26.16 6.47 -2.27
C TYR A 220 -25.69 7.38 -1.13
N LYS A 221 -26.25 7.21 0.08
CA LYS A 221 -26.16 8.24 1.14
C LYS A 221 -24.78 8.37 1.81
N ILE A 222 -23.96 7.32 1.74
CA ILE A 222 -22.56 7.32 2.23
C ILE A 222 -21.63 7.18 1.02
N PRO A 223 -21.33 8.28 0.27
CA PRO A 223 -20.57 8.23 -0.98
C PRO A 223 -19.18 7.58 -0.90
N SER A 224 -18.53 7.64 0.26
CA SER A 224 -17.20 7.07 0.52
C SER A 224 -16.97 6.86 2.02
N GLY A 225 -15.97 6.04 2.35
CA GLY A 225 -15.46 5.90 3.72
C GLY A 225 -14.16 5.09 3.77
N SER A 226 -13.23 5.49 4.65
CA SER A 226 -11.92 4.84 4.81
C SER A 226 -11.29 5.14 6.18
N HIS A 227 -10.03 4.71 6.37
CA HIS A 227 -9.25 4.98 7.57
C HIS A 227 -7.78 5.27 7.21
N TYR A 228 -7.10 6.09 8.02
CA TYR A 228 -5.68 6.38 7.84
C TYR A 228 -4.97 6.65 9.19
N PRO A 229 -3.72 6.22 9.39
CA PRO A 229 -2.94 5.28 8.55
C PRO A 229 -3.52 3.86 8.63
N ARG A 230 -3.06 2.95 7.75
CA ARG A 230 -3.60 1.58 7.65
C ARG A 230 -3.49 0.76 8.95
N GLN A 231 -2.46 1.04 9.74
CA GLN A 231 -2.35 0.60 11.13
C GLN A 231 -1.41 1.55 11.88
N ALA A 232 -1.83 1.96 13.07
CA ALA A 232 -1.01 2.63 14.09
C ALA A 232 -1.74 2.55 15.43
N ALA A 233 -1.06 2.89 16.53
CA ALA A 233 -1.65 3.00 17.87
C ALA A 233 -2.85 3.97 17.95
N SER A 234 -3.00 4.86 16.97
CA SER A 234 -4.25 5.58 16.73
C SER A 234 -4.48 5.75 15.23
N VAL A 235 -5.73 5.59 14.81
CA VAL A 235 -6.18 5.63 13.41
C VAL A 235 -7.38 6.57 13.31
N ASP A 236 -7.37 7.47 12.32
CA ASP A 236 -8.51 8.33 12.02
C ASP A 236 -9.40 7.66 10.98
N VAL A 237 -10.67 7.42 11.33
CA VAL A 237 -11.68 6.92 10.39
C VAL A 237 -12.52 8.08 9.88
N TRP A 238 -12.91 8.02 8.61
CA TRP A 238 -13.68 9.05 7.92
C TRP A 238 -14.74 8.40 7.03
N ALA A 239 -15.94 8.98 7.01
CA ALA A 239 -16.99 8.64 6.06
C ALA A 239 -17.78 9.89 5.66
N ASN A 240 -17.99 10.08 4.37
CA ASN A 240 -18.82 11.18 3.87
C ASN A 240 -20.32 10.84 3.93
N TRP A 241 -21.16 11.85 4.22
CA TRP A 241 -22.63 11.75 4.13
C TRP A 241 -23.16 12.73 3.07
N TYR A 242 -24.07 12.26 2.23
CA TYR A 242 -24.77 13.08 1.23
C TYR A 242 -26.24 12.67 1.09
N ASP A 243 -27.14 13.46 1.67
CA ASP A 243 -28.60 13.27 1.58
C ASP A 243 -29.31 14.62 1.74
N THR A 244 -30.58 14.65 1.35
CA THR A 244 -31.54 15.75 1.54
C THR A 244 -31.73 16.18 3.01
N ALA A 245 -31.33 15.33 3.96
CA ALA A 245 -31.43 15.57 5.40
C ALA A 245 -30.15 15.12 6.13
N ALA A 246 -29.98 15.63 7.35
CA ALA A 246 -28.95 15.15 8.26
C ALA A 246 -29.23 13.69 8.70
N PRO A 247 -28.19 12.90 9.01
CA PRO A 247 -28.37 11.62 9.67
C PRO A 247 -28.81 11.85 11.13
N LEU A 248 -29.65 10.97 11.65
CA LEU A 248 -30.11 10.99 13.05
C LEU A 248 -29.04 10.46 14.01
N SER A 249 -28.14 9.61 13.51
CA SER A 249 -26.90 9.22 14.18
C SER A 249 -25.85 8.75 13.16
N ALA A 250 -24.58 8.81 13.55
CA ALA A 250 -23.43 8.40 12.74
C ALA A 250 -22.40 7.70 13.65
N SER A 251 -21.95 6.51 13.27
CA SER A 251 -21.07 5.68 14.08
C SER A 251 -20.18 4.77 13.22
N VAL A 252 -19.12 4.24 13.82
CA VAL A 252 -18.34 3.13 13.28
C VAL A 252 -18.46 1.94 14.25
N ASN A 253 -18.76 0.76 13.71
CA ASN A 253 -18.65 -0.50 14.45
C ASN A 253 -17.25 -1.07 14.20
N VAL A 254 -16.49 -1.35 15.25
CA VAL A 254 -15.17 -1.99 15.21
C VAL A 254 -15.19 -3.20 16.13
N ASP A 255 -15.04 -4.41 15.58
CA ASP A 255 -15.07 -5.68 16.31
C ASP A 255 -16.31 -5.90 17.23
N GLY A 256 -17.44 -5.24 16.92
CA GLY A 256 -18.66 -5.27 17.72
C GLY A 256 -18.80 -4.11 18.72
N THR A 257 -17.84 -3.18 18.75
CA THR A 257 -17.84 -1.98 19.58
C THR A 257 -18.20 -0.74 18.76
N CYS A 258 -19.26 -0.03 19.15
CA CYS A 258 -19.76 1.14 18.45
C CYS A 258 -19.09 2.42 18.98
N THR A 259 -18.46 3.18 18.09
CA THR A 259 -17.89 4.51 18.39
C THR A 259 -18.60 5.57 17.58
N ASN A 260 -19.13 6.61 18.22
CA ASN A 260 -19.81 7.70 17.52
C ASN A 260 -18.86 8.50 16.64
N LEU A 261 -19.34 8.90 15.46
CA LEU A 261 -18.68 9.85 14.56
C LEU A 261 -19.21 11.26 14.84
N THR A 262 -18.36 12.26 14.65
CA THR A 262 -18.75 13.67 14.69
C THR A 262 -18.58 14.31 13.32
N LEU A 263 -19.39 15.33 12.99
CA LEU A 263 -19.25 16.08 11.74
C LEU A 263 -17.94 16.88 11.79
N GLY A 264 -16.91 16.36 11.12
CA GLY A 264 -15.58 16.97 11.12
C GLY A 264 -15.43 18.09 10.08
N ARG A 265 -16.18 18.02 8.97
CA ARG A 265 -16.12 19.02 7.88
C ARG A 265 -17.43 19.14 7.10
N GLY A 266 -17.64 20.31 6.49
CA GLY A 266 -18.76 20.58 5.61
C GLY A 266 -20.07 20.84 6.37
N SER A 267 -21.16 20.25 5.90
CA SER A 267 -22.53 20.43 6.41
C SER A 267 -23.18 19.10 6.77
N SER A 268 -24.25 19.11 7.58
CA SER A 268 -24.92 17.87 7.99
C SER A 268 -25.60 17.11 6.85
N THR A 269 -25.94 17.78 5.73
CA THR A 269 -26.49 17.18 4.50
C THR A 269 -25.44 16.86 3.43
N ASN A 270 -24.26 17.49 3.50
CA ASN A 270 -23.12 17.26 2.61
C ASN A 270 -21.83 17.51 3.41
N GLY A 271 -21.26 16.46 4.00
CA GLY A 271 -20.20 16.59 5.00
C GLY A 271 -19.37 15.33 5.18
N ALA A 272 -18.30 15.43 5.95
CA ALA A 272 -17.41 14.33 6.29
C ALA A 272 -17.41 14.11 7.81
N TRP A 273 -17.74 12.88 8.21
CA TRP A 273 -17.89 12.47 9.60
C TRP A 273 -16.68 11.65 10.02
N THR A 274 -16.20 11.84 11.25
CA THR A 274 -14.92 11.29 11.70
C THR A 274 -14.92 10.90 13.17
N THR A 275 -14.04 9.96 13.53
CA THR A 275 -13.62 9.74 14.92
C THR A 275 -12.20 9.17 14.94
N LYS A 276 -11.53 9.30 16.08
CA LYS A 276 -10.16 8.82 16.29
C LYS A 276 -10.19 7.55 17.13
N LEU A 277 -9.84 6.42 16.51
CA LEU A 277 -9.69 5.14 17.19
C LEU A 277 -8.32 5.06 17.89
N THR A 278 -8.28 4.42 19.06
CA THR A 278 -7.05 4.24 19.88
C THR A 278 -6.85 2.81 20.38
N THR A 279 -7.80 1.91 20.10
CA THR A 279 -7.79 0.50 20.50
C THR A 279 -7.34 -0.46 19.39
N VAL A 280 -7.07 0.06 18.18
CA VAL A 280 -6.81 -0.71 16.94
C VAL A 280 -5.32 -0.87 16.60
N GLY A 281 -4.46 -0.81 17.62
CA GLY A 281 -3.01 -0.60 17.45
C GLY A 281 -2.24 -1.76 16.82
N THR A 282 -2.72 -3.00 16.97
CA THR A 282 -2.00 -4.23 16.58
C THR A 282 -2.97 -5.37 16.28
N GLY A 283 -2.72 -6.14 15.22
CA GLY A 283 -3.60 -7.23 14.77
C GLY A 283 -4.45 -6.82 13.58
N CYS A 284 -5.57 -7.50 13.36
CA CYS A 284 -6.57 -7.17 12.35
C CYS A 284 -7.91 -6.86 13.02
N HIS A 285 -8.43 -5.66 12.80
CA HIS A 285 -9.72 -5.21 13.31
C HIS A 285 -10.70 -5.09 12.17
N ARG A 286 -11.90 -5.66 12.32
CA ARG A 286 -12.97 -5.62 11.32
C ARG A 286 -13.92 -4.47 11.62
N TYR A 287 -14.20 -3.63 10.64
CA TYR A 287 -15.06 -2.46 10.84
C TYR A 287 -16.02 -2.15 9.69
N TYR A 288 -17.09 -1.44 10.01
CA TYR A 288 -17.99 -0.82 9.03
C TYR A 288 -18.69 0.40 9.66
N PHE A 289 -19.03 1.38 8.84
CA PHE A 289 -19.78 2.55 9.27
C PHE A 289 -21.27 2.26 9.35
N VAL A 290 -21.95 2.86 10.33
CA VAL A 290 -23.39 2.72 10.58
C VAL A 290 -23.98 4.10 10.86
N PHE A 291 -24.82 4.55 9.94
CA PHE A 291 -25.59 5.79 10.04
C PHE A 291 -27.08 5.44 10.17
N VAL A 292 -27.87 6.34 10.74
CA VAL A 292 -29.34 6.28 10.67
C VAL A 292 -29.83 7.49 9.88
N ASP A 293 -30.64 7.28 8.84
CA ASP A 293 -31.18 8.36 8.04
C ASP A 293 -32.40 9.04 8.69
N SER A 294 -32.86 10.14 8.11
CA SER A 294 -34.02 10.91 8.56
C SER A 294 -35.36 10.16 8.54
N GLY A 295 -35.42 9.01 7.84
CA GLY A 295 -36.55 8.07 7.86
C GLY A 295 -36.40 6.94 8.89
N ASN A 296 -35.39 7.03 9.78
CA ASN A 296 -35.01 6.01 10.76
C ASN A 296 -34.54 4.68 10.12
N ASN A 297 -34.00 4.72 8.90
CA ASN A 297 -33.41 3.56 8.24
C ASN A 297 -31.91 3.47 8.55
N VAL A 298 -31.41 2.27 8.87
CA VAL A 298 -29.97 2.04 9.03
C VAL A 298 -29.30 1.98 7.66
N VAL A 299 -28.26 2.78 7.48
CA VAL A 299 -27.42 2.84 6.27
C VAL A 299 -25.99 2.48 6.66
N THR A 300 -25.35 1.58 5.90
CA THR A 300 -24.00 1.10 6.22
C THR A 300 -23.02 1.29 5.07
N PHE A 301 -21.75 1.54 5.39
CA PHE A 301 -20.64 1.51 4.42
C PHE A 301 -19.50 0.63 4.95
N PRO A 302 -18.99 -0.35 4.18
CA PRO A 302 -19.53 -0.82 2.90
C PRO A 302 -20.97 -1.38 3.05
N SER A 303 -21.68 -1.52 1.93
CA SER A 303 -23.09 -1.98 1.92
C SER A 303 -23.23 -3.47 2.28
N THR A 304 -22.16 -4.24 2.07
CA THR A 304 -21.95 -5.62 2.50
C THR A 304 -20.51 -5.82 3.05
N GLY A 305 -20.29 -6.86 3.85
CA GLY A 305 -18.97 -7.19 4.41
C GLY A 305 -18.37 -6.15 5.36
N SER A 306 -17.10 -6.30 5.71
CA SER A 306 -16.38 -5.38 6.60
C SER A 306 -14.98 -5.05 6.06
N LEU A 307 -14.49 -3.86 6.39
CA LEU A 307 -13.14 -3.40 6.05
C LEU A 307 -12.16 -3.82 7.15
N GLY A 308 -10.88 -3.98 6.80
CA GLY A 308 -9.81 -4.31 7.76
C GLY A 308 -8.94 -3.11 8.14
N ILE A 309 -8.63 -2.94 9.42
CA ILE A 309 -7.50 -2.12 9.93
C ILE A 309 -6.42 -3.10 10.39
N GLY A 310 -5.24 -3.08 9.76
CA GLY A 310 -4.17 -4.05 10.05
C GLY A 310 -3.09 -4.22 8.97
N PRO A 311 -2.18 -5.21 9.12
CA PRO A 311 -1.10 -5.47 8.17
C PRO A 311 -1.60 -6.17 6.89
N SER A 312 -1.01 -5.84 5.74
CA SER A 312 -1.39 -6.41 4.43
C SER A 312 -1.46 -7.93 4.38
N SER A 313 -0.53 -8.59 5.07
CA SER A 313 -0.31 -10.04 5.03
C SER A 313 -1.26 -10.84 5.92
N SER A 314 -2.05 -10.17 6.77
CA SER A 314 -2.90 -10.81 7.79
C SER A 314 -4.25 -10.13 8.02
N CYS A 315 -4.47 -8.96 7.42
CA CYS A 315 -5.75 -8.26 7.44
C CYS A 315 -6.16 -7.92 6.01
N ALA A 316 -7.06 -8.72 5.43
CA ALA A 316 -7.60 -8.47 4.10
C ALA A 316 -8.36 -7.13 4.08
N ASP A 317 -8.20 -6.35 3.02
CA ASP A 317 -8.73 -4.98 2.94
C ASP A 317 -10.27 -4.89 2.99
N TRP A 318 -10.95 -5.96 2.59
CA TRP A 318 -12.38 -6.22 2.77
C TRP A 318 -12.58 -7.72 3.06
N ASP A 319 -13.72 -8.08 3.65
CA ASP A 319 -14.12 -9.45 3.95
C ASP A 319 -15.65 -9.60 3.99
N THR A 320 -16.17 -10.79 3.70
CA THR A 320 -17.63 -11.03 3.62
C THR A 320 -18.35 -11.04 4.98
N PRO A 321 -17.79 -11.61 6.06
CA PRO A 321 -18.36 -11.48 7.40
C PRO A 321 -18.34 -10.03 7.89
N ARG A 322 -19.32 -9.67 8.72
CA ARG A 322 -19.29 -8.46 9.55
C ARG A 322 -19.17 -8.85 11.03
N PRO A 323 -18.53 -8.00 11.87
CA PRO A 323 -18.80 -8.02 13.31
C PRO A 323 -20.31 -7.89 13.57
N ALA A 324 -20.78 -8.47 14.66
CA ALA A 324 -22.15 -8.24 15.13
C ALA A 324 -22.40 -6.74 15.35
N MET A 325 -23.61 -6.26 15.08
CA MET A 325 -23.97 -4.86 15.35
C MET A 325 -23.99 -4.63 16.86
N GLY A 326 -23.03 -3.86 17.37
CA GLY A 326 -22.88 -3.60 18.80
C GLY A 326 -24.03 -2.78 19.39
N THR A 327 -24.20 -2.86 20.70
CA THR A 327 -25.13 -2.01 21.45
C THR A 327 -24.80 -0.54 21.19
N GLY A 328 -25.78 0.22 20.70
CA GLY A 328 -25.63 1.64 20.35
C GLY A 328 -25.36 1.93 18.86
N CYS A 329 -25.01 0.93 18.04
CA CYS A 329 -24.98 1.10 16.59
C CYS A 329 -26.41 1.17 16.02
N GLY A 330 -26.63 2.05 15.04
CA GLY A 330 -27.89 2.07 14.26
C GLY A 330 -29.14 2.50 15.04
N CYS A 331 -28.99 3.07 16.23
CA CYS A 331 -30.09 3.64 17.02
C CYS A 331 -30.08 5.18 16.95
N VAL A 332 -31.16 5.81 17.42
CA VAL A 332 -31.32 7.28 17.47
C VAL A 332 -31.38 7.75 18.93
N PRO A 333 -30.46 8.62 19.39
CA PRO A 333 -30.46 9.15 20.75
C PRO A 333 -31.78 9.85 21.14
N ALA A 334 -32.53 9.25 22.05
CA ALA A 334 -33.87 9.69 22.45
C ALA A 334 -33.80 10.81 23.52
N CYS A 335 -33.33 11.99 23.12
CA CYS A 335 -33.08 13.12 24.03
C CYS A 335 -34.16 14.21 24.07
N THR A 336 -35.19 14.14 23.23
CA THR A 336 -36.30 15.11 23.24
C THR A 336 -37.00 15.13 24.60
N GLY A 337 -36.94 16.27 25.30
CA GLY A 337 -37.54 16.45 26.63
C GLY A 337 -36.65 16.02 27.81
N LYS A 338 -35.42 15.55 27.58
CA LYS A 338 -34.44 15.22 28.61
C LYS A 338 -33.44 16.37 28.82
N GLN A 339 -32.94 16.53 30.04
CA GLN A 339 -31.88 17.49 30.42
C GLN A 339 -30.59 16.80 30.89
N CYS A 340 -30.73 15.61 31.46
CA CYS A 340 -29.67 14.64 31.72
C CYS A 340 -30.27 13.22 31.80
N GLY A 341 -29.44 12.17 31.82
CA GLY A 341 -29.86 10.75 31.83
C GLY A 341 -29.72 10.05 30.48
N ASP A 342 -29.86 8.71 30.46
CA ASP A 342 -29.48 7.86 29.33
C ASP A 342 -30.25 8.19 28.04
N ASP A 343 -29.58 8.10 26.88
CA ASP A 343 -30.18 8.37 25.57
C ASP A 343 -30.87 7.17 24.91
N GLY A 344 -30.73 5.97 25.49
CA GLY A 344 -31.22 4.71 24.92
C GLY A 344 -30.30 4.07 23.87
N CYS A 345 -29.17 4.73 23.57
CA CYS A 345 -28.11 4.31 22.66
C CYS A 345 -26.78 4.00 23.37
N GLY A 346 -26.70 4.16 24.69
CA GLY A 346 -25.47 3.99 25.47
C GLY A 346 -24.69 5.29 25.71
N GLY A 347 -25.25 6.43 25.30
CA GLY A 347 -24.81 7.78 25.68
C GLY A 347 -25.77 8.41 26.70
N VAL A 348 -25.59 9.71 26.96
CA VAL A 348 -26.41 10.49 27.89
C VAL A 348 -26.88 11.81 27.28
N CYS A 349 -28.14 12.15 27.52
CA CYS A 349 -28.82 13.34 27.03
C CYS A 349 -28.51 14.58 27.87
N GLY A 350 -27.24 14.97 27.88
CA GLY A 350 -26.75 16.10 28.67
C GLY A 350 -26.36 15.74 30.11
N THR A 351 -25.80 16.72 30.81
CA THR A 351 -25.25 16.58 32.16
C THR A 351 -25.80 17.66 33.08
N CYS A 352 -26.28 17.26 34.25
CA CYS A 352 -26.85 18.17 35.23
C CYS A 352 -25.76 19.07 35.87
N ALA A 353 -26.10 20.31 36.23
CA ALA A 353 -25.16 21.26 36.82
C ALA A 353 -24.81 20.91 38.28
N PRO A 354 -23.66 21.36 38.82
CA PRO A 354 -23.28 21.11 40.23
C PRO A 354 -24.38 21.53 41.22
N GLY A 355 -24.71 20.65 42.16
CA GLY A 355 -25.87 20.84 43.07
C GLY A 355 -27.22 20.39 42.48
N THR A 356 -27.23 19.76 41.30
CA THR A 356 -28.40 19.09 40.74
C THR A 356 -28.07 17.64 40.38
N THR A 357 -29.08 16.77 40.36
CA THR A 357 -28.95 15.35 40.02
C THR A 357 -29.99 14.95 38.97
N CYS A 358 -29.73 13.86 38.24
CA CYS A 358 -30.68 13.36 37.26
C CYS A 358 -31.80 12.57 37.96
N GLN A 359 -33.04 13.06 37.87
CA GLN A 359 -34.22 12.28 38.23
C GLN A 359 -35.29 12.47 37.15
N ALA A 360 -35.92 11.37 36.72
CA ALA A 360 -36.92 11.35 35.65
C ALA A 360 -36.49 12.10 34.36
N ASN A 361 -35.18 12.06 34.05
CA ASN A 361 -34.51 12.77 32.95
C ASN A 361 -34.40 14.31 33.09
N GLN A 362 -34.61 14.88 34.28
CA GLN A 362 -34.44 16.31 34.55
C GLN A 362 -33.37 16.60 35.62
N CYS A 363 -32.80 17.81 35.54
CA CYS A 363 -31.82 18.34 36.48
C CYS A 363 -32.53 18.84 37.74
N VAL A 364 -32.84 17.95 38.69
CA VAL A 364 -33.53 18.34 39.93
C VAL A 364 -32.55 18.87 40.97
N GLY A 365 -32.94 19.92 41.70
CA GLY A 365 -32.14 20.50 42.78
C GLY A 365 -31.86 19.49 43.89
N CYS A 366 -30.62 19.44 44.36
CA CYS A 366 -30.14 18.44 45.32
C CYS A 366 -29.36 19.12 46.45
N THR A 367 -29.56 18.68 47.70
CA THR A 367 -28.87 19.23 48.87
C THR A 367 -27.75 18.28 49.30
N PRO A 368 -26.46 18.63 49.14
CA PRO A 368 -25.32 17.77 49.48
C PRO A 368 -25.38 17.22 50.92
N GLN A 369 -25.51 15.90 51.06
CA GLN A 369 -25.64 15.24 52.36
C GLN A 369 -24.26 14.88 52.93
N CYS A 370 -23.58 15.89 53.48
CA CYS A 370 -22.23 15.77 54.05
C CYS A 370 -22.15 15.78 55.58
N THR A 371 -23.27 15.99 56.28
CA THR A 371 -23.33 15.91 57.74
C THR A 371 -22.89 14.52 58.22
N GLY A 372 -21.75 14.45 58.92
CA GLY A 372 -21.17 13.19 59.41
C GLY A 372 -20.28 12.43 58.41
N LYS A 373 -19.92 13.01 57.26
CA LYS A 373 -18.97 12.43 56.30
C LYS A 373 -17.66 13.23 56.24
N ASN A 374 -16.53 12.52 56.17
CA ASN A 374 -15.19 13.10 56.01
C ASN A 374 -14.63 12.91 54.59
N CYS A 375 -15.13 11.91 53.86
CA CYS A 375 -14.94 11.76 52.42
C CYS A 375 -16.07 10.92 51.80
N GLY A 376 -16.10 10.78 50.46
CA GLY A 376 -17.13 10.01 49.72
C GLY A 376 -18.22 10.87 49.10
N THR A 377 -19.19 10.25 48.40
CA THR A 377 -20.20 10.98 47.60
C THR A 377 -21.21 11.75 48.45
N ASP A 378 -21.60 12.94 47.98
CA ASP A 378 -22.57 13.81 48.64
C ASP A 378 -24.05 13.49 48.31
N GLY A 379 -24.29 12.65 47.29
CA GLY A 379 -25.63 12.31 46.78
C GLY A 379 -26.12 13.21 45.63
N CYS A 380 -25.35 14.23 45.27
CA CYS A 380 -25.68 15.31 44.33
C CYS A 380 -24.62 15.48 43.22
N GLY A 381 -23.82 14.44 42.96
CA GLY A 381 -22.74 14.44 41.96
C GLY A 381 -21.40 15.00 42.46
N GLY A 382 -21.31 15.43 43.71
CA GLY A 382 -20.08 15.90 44.36
C GLY A 382 -19.55 14.95 45.44
N THR A 383 -18.58 15.43 46.22
CA THR A 383 -17.91 14.67 47.29
C THR A 383 -17.79 15.46 48.58
N CYS A 384 -18.12 14.82 49.70
CA CYS A 384 -18.05 15.35 51.05
C CYS A 384 -16.62 15.32 51.61
N GLY A 385 -15.71 16.04 50.97
CA GLY A 385 -14.28 16.02 51.30
C GLY A 385 -13.52 14.84 50.69
N THR A 386 -12.20 14.86 50.88
CA THR A 386 -11.25 13.88 50.34
C THR A 386 -10.41 13.30 51.47
N CYS A 387 -10.25 11.97 51.47
CA CYS A 387 -9.45 11.29 52.48
C CYS A 387 -7.95 11.58 52.25
N ALA A 388 -7.16 11.74 53.31
CA ALA A 388 -5.72 11.91 53.19
C ALA A 388 -5.04 10.64 52.62
N GLY A 389 -3.89 10.82 51.94
CA GLY A 389 -3.23 9.77 51.17
C GLY A 389 -2.98 8.49 51.99
N GLY A 390 -3.50 7.36 51.48
CA GLY A 390 -3.44 6.04 52.14
C GLY A 390 -4.74 5.62 52.83
N SER A 391 -5.65 6.56 53.11
CA SER A 391 -7.00 6.24 53.61
C SER A 391 -8.00 6.05 52.48
N THR A 392 -8.82 5.00 52.58
CA THR A 392 -9.99 4.77 51.70
C THR A 392 -11.25 5.32 52.34
N CYS A 393 -12.21 5.80 51.53
CA CYS A 393 -13.54 6.11 52.05
C CYS A 393 -14.32 4.82 52.27
N GLN A 394 -14.71 4.55 53.52
CA GLN A 394 -15.62 3.47 53.86
C GLN A 394 -16.76 4.05 54.70
N ASN A 395 -18.00 3.90 54.24
CA ASN A 395 -19.22 4.41 54.90
C ASN A 395 -19.17 5.90 55.28
N GLY A 396 -18.49 6.74 54.47
CA GLY A 396 -18.33 8.17 54.69
C GLY A 396 -17.14 8.57 55.57
N ILE A 397 -16.39 7.60 56.10
CA ILE A 397 -15.26 7.80 57.02
C ILE A 397 -13.95 7.47 56.32
N CYS A 398 -12.89 8.23 56.62
CA CYS A 398 -11.52 7.93 56.22
C CYS A 398 -11.02 6.69 57.00
N VAL A 399 -10.96 5.52 56.37
CA VAL A 399 -10.41 4.30 56.98
C VAL A 399 -9.05 4.00 56.34
N CYS A 400 -7.99 4.08 57.16
CA CYS A 400 -6.65 3.70 56.73
C CYS A 400 -6.49 2.18 56.82
N THR A 401 -6.09 1.57 55.71
CA THR A 401 -5.94 0.11 55.58
C THR A 401 -4.52 -0.16 55.10
N PRO A 402 -3.59 -0.69 55.93
CA PRO A 402 -2.17 -0.83 55.58
C PRO A 402 -1.93 -1.58 54.26
N GLN A 403 -1.48 -0.87 53.23
CA GLN A 403 -1.33 -1.42 51.87
C GLN A 403 0.06 -2.05 51.70
N CYS A 404 0.26 -3.27 52.21
CA CYS A 404 1.52 -4.02 52.03
C CYS A 404 1.43 -5.19 51.04
N THR A 405 0.24 -5.60 50.62
CA THR A 405 0.07 -6.67 49.60
C THR A 405 0.76 -6.26 48.30
N GLY A 406 1.78 -7.02 47.88
CA GLY A 406 2.59 -6.71 46.69
C GLY A 406 3.72 -5.69 46.89
N LYS A 407 4.02 -5.28 48.13
CA LYS A 407 5.19 -4.45 48.46
C LYS A 407 6.27 -5.26 49.20
N ASN A 408 7.52 -5.07 48.80
CA ASN A 408 8.73 -5.61 49.41
C ASN A 408 9.49 -4.59 50.27
N CYS A 409 9.32 -3.29 50.01
CA CYS A 409 9.72 -2.21 50.91
C CYS A 409 8.84 -0.96 50.71
N GLY A 410 8.98 0.05 51.59
CA GLY A 410 8.29 1.34 51.49
C GLY A 410 7.19 1.55 52.53
N THR A 411 6.43 2.65 52.45
CA THR A 411 5.38 2.94 53.44
C THR A 411 4.12 2.09 53.23
N ASP A 412 3.46 1.75 54.32
CA ASP A 412 2.12 1.11 54.32
C ASP A 412 0.99 2.10 54.00
N SER A 413 1.33 3.39 53.93
CA SER A 413 0.45 4.55 53.75
C SER A 413 -0.47 4.87 54.94
N CYS A 414 -0.23 4.25 56.11
CA CYS A 414 -0.90 4.51 57.38
C CYS A 414 0.06 4.92 58.53
N GLY A 415 1.37 4.98 58.25
CA GLY A 415 2.41 5.45 59.18
C GLY A 415 3.49 4.41 59.51
N GLY A 416 3.32 3.18 59.05
CA GLY A 416 4.31 2.10 59.11
C GLY A 416 5.02 1.85 57.77
N VAL A 417 5.75 0.73 57.71
CA VAL A 417 6.53 0.33 56.54
C VAL A 417 6.36 -1.16 56.20
N CYS A 418 6.23 -1.45 54.91
CA CYS A 418 6.09 -2.78 54.32
C CYS A 418 7.45 -3.40 53.99
N GLY A 419 8.37 -3.42 54.96
CA GLY A 419 9.73 -3.94 54.80
C GLY A 419 10.77 -2.89 54.34
N THR A 420 12.03 -3.33 54.25
CA THR A 420 13.20 -2.50 53.93
C THR A 420 14.08 -3.17 52.89
N CYS A 421 14.53 -2.39 51.90
CA CYS A 421 15.35 -2.88 50.81
C CYS A 421 16.81 -3.06 51.28
N SER A 422 17.48 -4.15 50.84
CA SER A 422 18.87 -4.46 51.25
C SER A 422 19.91 -3.99 50.23
N GLY A 423 21.17 -3.87 50.66
CA GLY A 423 22.32 -3.65 49.76
C GLY A 423 22.41 -2.26 49.11
N GLY A 424 21.75 -1.24 49.66
CA GLY A 424 21.73 0.11 49.10
C GLY A 424 20.68 0.35 48.00
N ALA A 425 19.83 -0.64 47.71
CA ALA A 425 18.68 -0.47 46.84
C ALA A 425 17.65 0.52 47.42
N VAL A 426 17.02 1.32 46.56
CA VAL A 426 16.02 2.33 46.92
C VAL A 426 14.61 1.75 46.76
N CYS A 427 13.68 2.11 47.66
CA CYS A 427 12.27 1.73 47.55
C CYS A 427 11.55 2.57 46.49
N ILE A 428 10.95 1.94 45.48
CA ILE A 428 10.14 2.63 44.46
C ILE A 428 8.87 1.83 44.19
N SER A 429 7.71 2.48 44.29
CA SER A 429 6.40 1.87 44.04
C SER A 429 6.18 0.52 44.74
N GLY A 430 6.75 0.36 45.94
CA GLY A 430 6.69 -0.86 46.74
C GLY A 430 7.85 -1.85 46.55
N ASN A 431 8.78 -1.62 45.62
CA ASN A 431 9.81 -2.60 45.26
C ASN A 431 11.25 -2.12 45.46
N CYS A 432 12.15 -3.07 45.70
CA CYS A 432 13.59 -2.84 45.83
C CYS A 432 14.20 -2.54 44.46
N CYS A 433 14.65 -1.31 44.22
CA CYS A 433 15.28 -0.90 42.97
C CYS A 433 16.80 -0.70 43.16
N ALA A 434 17.61 -1.46 42.41
CA ALA A 434 19.07 -1.30 42.39
C ALA A 434 19.49 -0.41 41.21
N ALA A 435 20.08 0.74 41.52
CA ALA A 435 20.48 1.76 40.53
C ALA A 435 21.49 1.21 39.51
N ASN A 436 21.25 1.47 38.22
CA ASN A 436 22.16 1.06 37.15
C ASN A 436 22.56 2.25 36.24
N CYS A 437 23.83 2.63 36.36
CA CYS A 437 24.47 3.69 35.59
C CYS A 437 25.55 3.22 34.61
N SER A 438 25.71 1.90 34.40
CA SER A 438 26.67 1.36 33.45
C SER A 438 26.34 1.86 32.03
N GLY A 439 27.24 2.68 31.45
CA GLY A 439 27.10 3.25 30.11
C GLY A 439 26.39 4.60 30.01
N LYS A 440 26.04 5.27 31.12
CA LYS A 440 25.35 6.58 31.11
C LYS A 440 26.24 7.73 31.62
N GLN A 441 26.10 8.92 31.05
CA GLN A 441 26.76 10.17 31.47
C GLN A 441 25.83 11.17 32.16
N CYS A 442 24.55 11.21 31.75
CA CYS A 442 23.47 11.85 32.49
C CYS A 442 22.14 11.12 32.21
N GLY A 443 21.07 11.44 32.95
CA GLY A 443 19.77 10.78 32.84
C GLY A 443 19.50 9.76 33.94
N SER A 444 18.35 9.08 33.92
CA SER A 444 17.88 8.26 35.04
C SER A 444 18.67 6.97 35.25
N ASP A 445 18.84 6.57 36.52
CA ASP A 445 19.48 5.33 36.96
C ASP A 445 18.55 4.10 36.97
N GLY A 446 17.32 4.27 36.48
CA GLY A 446 16.23 3.30 36.61
C GLY A 446 15.53 3.34 37.98
N CYS A 447 16.13 4.00 38.97
CA CYS A 447 15.75 3.99 40.38
C CYS A 447 15.53 5.40 40.98
N GLY A 448 14.98 6.32 40.18
CA GLY A 448 14.52 7.64 40.63
C GLY A 448 15.62 8.66 40.93
N SER A 449 16.90 8.29 40.79
CA SER A 449 18.03 9.22 40.81
C SER A 449 18.61 9.39 39.39
N THR A 450 19.71 10.14 39.27
CA THR A 450 20.33 10.43 37.97
C THR A 450 21.80 10.02 37.93
N CYS A 451 22.18 9.30 36.88
CA CYS A 451 23.53 8.87 36.55
C CYS A 451 24.39 10.03 36.05
N GLY A 452 24.69 10.98 36.93
CA GLY A 452 25.40 12.21 36.57
C GLY A 452 24.51 13.29 35.96
N THR A 453 25.12 14.45 35.74
CA THR A 453 24.47 15.68 35.28
C THR A 453 25.23 16.26 34.10
N CYS A 454 24.53 16.55 33.00
CA CYS A 454 25.12 17.16 31.81
C CYS A 454 25.59 18.61 32.11
N ALA A 455 26.62 19.10 31.40
CA ALA A 455 27.14 20.45 31.63
C ALA A 455 26.18 21.55 31.11
N GLY A 456 26.37 22.80 31.56
CA GLY A 456 25.53 23.93 31.16
C GLY A 456 25.46 24.09 29.64
N GLY A 457 24.24 24.19 29.08
CA GLY A 457 23.99 24.19 27.63
C GLY A 457 23.70 22.80 27.03
N GLN A 458 23.86 21.71 27.80
CA GLN A 458 23.62 20.34 27.35
C GLN A 458 22.35 19.75 27.97
N THR A 459 21.67 18.91 27.19
CA THR A 459 20.46 18.17 27.57
C THR A 459 20.74 16.67 27.58
N CYS A 460 20.08 15.92 28.46
CA CYS A 460 20.18 14.47 28.46
C CYS A 460 19.33 13.89 27.32
N GLN A 461 19.95 13.17 26.38
CA GLN A 461 19.24 12.35 25.40
C GLN A 461 19.84 10.94 25.42
N ASN A 462 19.00 9.92 25.54
CA ASN A 462 19.37 8.50 25.53
C ASN A 462 20.53 8.08 26.46
N GLY A 463 20.74 8.80 27.57
CA GLY A 463 21.81 8.54 28.55
C GLY A 463 23.11 9.33 28.32
N GLN A 464 23.16 10.18 27.29
CA GLN A 464 24.33 10.99 26.92
C GLN A 464 24.05 12.49 27.00
N CYS A 465 25.11 13.28 27.17
CA CYS A 465 25.07 14.74 27.19
C CYS A 465 25.06 15.28 25.75
N VAL A 466 23.93 15.82 25.28
CA VAL A 466 23.79 16.36 23.91
C VAL A 466 23.50 17.86 23.97
N CYS A 467 24.31 18.67 23.27
CA CYS A 467 24.20 20.13 23.33
C CYS A 467 22.88 20.64 22.72
N SER A 468 22.24 21.61 23.37
CA SER A 468 20.96 22.19 22.95
C SER A 468 21.12 23.67 22.57
N PRO A 469 21.03 24.04 21.28
CA PRO A 469 21.16 25.41 20.79
C PRO A 469 20.31 26.45 21.55
N GLN A 470 20.96 27.44 22.17
CA GLN A 470 20.33 28.47 22.99
C GLN A 470 20.03 29.74 22.17
N CYS A 471 18.99 29.67 21.33
CA CYS A 471 18.61 30.75 20.40
C CYS A 471 17.38 31.57 20.80
N ALA A 472 16.70 31.24 21.90
CA ALA A 472 15.57 32.03 22.38
C ALA A 472 16.01 33.48 22.69
N GLY A 473 15.39 34.45 22.01
CA GLY A 473 15.68 35.89 22.17
C GLY A 473 16.87 36.44 21.37
N LYS A 474 17.59 35.62 20.60
CA LYS A 474 18.69 36.07 19.71
C LYS A 474 18.21 36.27 18.27
N GLN A 475 18.82 37.24 17.58
CA GLN A 475 18.65 37.53 16.15
C GLN A 475 19.86 37.10 15.30
N CYS A 476 21.05 37.11 15.91
CA CYS A 476 22.28 36.55 15.37
C CYS A 476 23.26 36.20 16.51
N GLY A 477 24.37 35.52 16.18
CA GLY A 477 25.43 35.11 17.14
C GLY A 477 25.26 33.70 17.70
N ASP A 478 26.30 33.21 18.39
CA ASP A 478 26.48 31.79 18.71
C ASP A 478 25.35 31.16 19.53
N ASP A 479 25.07 29.88 19.26
CA ASP A 479 24.06 29.09 19.97
C ASP A 479 24.56 28.41 21.26
N GLY A 480 25.88 28.45 21.52
CA GLY A 480 26.52 27.77 22.65
C GLY A 480 26.90 26.30 22.40
N CYS A 481 26.62 25.79 21.19
CA CYS A 481 26.83 24.41 20.75
C CYS A 481 27.68 24.28 19.48
N GLY A 482 28.18 25.40 18.93
CA GLY A 482 28.99 25.45 17.72
C GLY A 482 28.21 25.84 16.45
N GLY A 483 26.90 26.12 16.58
CA GLY A 483 26.08 26.76 15.56
C GLY A 483 25.82 28.24 15.88
N SER A 484 24.94 28.88 15.10
CA SER A 484 24.59 30.28 15.27
C SER A 484 23.09 30.54 15.13
N CYS A 485 22.59 31.45 15.96
CA CYS A 485 21.19 31.82 16.10
C CYS A 485 20.77 32.88 15.08
N GLY A 486 21.05 32.60 13.80
CA GLY A 486 20.79 33.52 12.68
C GLY A 486 21.96 34.45 12.35
N THR A 487 21.78 35.22 11.28
CA THR A 487 22.79 36.13 10.73
C THR A 487 22.20 37.51 10.49
N CYS A 488 22.88 38.55 10.94
CA CYS A 488 22.43 39.93 10.83
C CYS A 488 22.49 40.40 9.36
N GLN A 489 21.42 41.01 8.82
CA GLN A 489 21.36 41.44 7.42
C GLN A 489 21.73 42.93 7.22
N GLY A 490 22.48 43.22 6.16
CA GLY A 490 22.97 44.56 5.82
C GLY A 490 24.24 44.94 6.59
N ASN A 491 24.55 46.24 6.67
CA ASN A 491 25.65 46.76 7.49
C ASN A 491 25.28 46.77 8.99
N LYS A 492 25.08 45.57 9.54
CA LYS A 492 24.72 45.33 10.93
C LYS A 492 25.58 44.22 11.50
N THR A 493 26.15 44.45 12.69
CA THR A 493 26.94 43.46 13.41
C THR A 493 26.15 42.87 14.58
N CYS A 494 26.58 41.71 15.08
CA CYS A 494 25.98 41.06 16.23
C CYS A 494 26.57 41.64 17.53
N VAL A 495 25.75 42.29 18.34
CA VAL A 495 26.13 42.69 19.70
C VAL A 495 25.13 42.11 20.68
N ALA A 496 25.60 41.30 21.63
CA ALA A 496 24.81 40.64 22.67
C ALA A 496 23.54 39.90 22.15
N GLY A 497 23.59 39.37 20.93
CA GLY A 497 22.49 38.65 20.29
C GLY A 497 21.56 39.50 19.40
N ALA A 498 21.79 40.81 19.27
CA ALA A 498 20.96 41.73 18.48
C ALA A 498 21.69 42.31 17.26
N CYS A 499 20.93 42.58 16.18
CA CYS A 499 21.42 43.18 14.94
C CYS A 499 21.54 44.71 15.05
N VAL A 500 22.73 45.25 15.36
CA VAL A 500 22.96 46.70 15.48
C VAL A 500 23.72 47.28 14.29
N ASN A 501 23.35 48.49 13.82
CA ASN A 501 24.06 49.17 12.74
C ASN A 501 25.54 49.39 13.10
N CYS A 502 26.44 49.12 12.16
CA CYS A 502 27.88 49.18 12.38
C CYS A 502 28.57 50.26 11.52
N ALA A 503 29.70 50.78 11.99
CA ALA A 503 30.52 51.78 11.30
C ALA A 503 31.95 51.22 11.09
N PRO A 504 32.31 50.78 9.87
CA PRO A 504 33.61 50.17 9.57
C PRO A 504 34.80 51.04 9.99
N ASN A 505 35.78 50.46 10.68
CA ASN A 505 36.99 51.17 11.11
C ASN A 505 38.27 50.48 10.64
N CYS A 506 38.81 50.96 9.51
CA CYS A 506 40.08 50.53 8.92
C CYS A 506 41.28 51.40 9.31
N THR A 507 41.15 52.29 10.30
CA THR A 507 42.22 53.22 10.69
C THR A 507 43.40 52.45 11.26
N GLY A 508 44.51 52.40 10.52
CA GLY A 508 45.74 51.69 10.92
C GLY A 508 45.78 50.18 10.61
N LYS A 509 44.83 49.65 9.82
CA LYS A 509 44.79 48.23 9.40
C LYS A 509 45.29 48.07 7.96
N ALA A 510 46.10 47.04 7.68
CA ALA A 510 46.63 46.75 6.34
C ALA A 510 45.96 45.53 5.68
N CYS A 511 45.60 44.53 6.49
CA CYS A 511 44.57 43.54 6.19
C CYS A 511 43.87 43.15 7.51
N GLY A 512 42.74 42.44 7.44
CA GLY A 512 41.94 42.01 8.61
C GLY A 512 40.68 42.84 8.86
N ASP A 513 39.83 42.39 9.79
CA ASP A 513 38.42 42.79 9.86
C ASP A 513 38.17 44.28 10.18
N ASP A 514 37.11 44.85 9.61
CA ASP A 514 36.69 46.25 9.82
C ASP A 514 35.84 46.48 11.08
N GLY A 515 35.53 45.42 11.82
CA GLY A 515 34.63 45.41 12.99
C GLY A 515 33.15 45.23 12.68
N CYS A 516 32.78 45.21 11.39
CA CYS A 516 31.41 45.22 10.88
C CYS A 516 31.09 44.07 9.90
N GLY A 517 32.03 43.15 9.69
CA GLY A 517 31.88 42.01 8.78
C GLY A 517 32.50 42.21 7.40
N GLY A 518 33.19 43.34 7.16
CA GLY A 518 34.07 43.55 6.02
C GLY A 518 35.55 43.44 6.40
N SER A 519 36.44 43.59 5.42
CA SER A 519 37.90 43.44 5.58
C SER A 519 38.66 44.69 5.13
N CYS A 520 39.51 45.22 5.99
CA CYS A 520 40.35 46.40 5.77
C CYS A 520 41.59 46.09 4.95
N GLY A 521 41.41 45.83 3.65
CA GLY A 521 42.49 45.47 2.74
C GLY A 521 42.82 43.98 2.74
N THR A 522 43.67 43.58 1.79
CA THR A 522 44.01 42.18 1.51
C THR A 522 45.53 42.01 1.45
N CYS A 523 46.04 41.01 2.17
CA CYS A 523 47.46 40.69 2.18
C CYS A 523 47.84 40.03 0.84
N VAL A 524 49.02 40.33 0.27
CA VAL A 524 49.46 39.75 -1.02
C VAL A 524 50.01 38.32 -0.85
N GLY A 525 50.07 37.58 -1.97
CA GLY A 525 50.33 36.13 -1.98
C GLY A 525 51.53 35.68 -1.13
N GLY A 526 51.32 34.60 -0.36
CA GLY A 526 52.30 34.06 0.60
C GLY A 526 52.20 34.68 2.01
N GLN A 527 51.31 35.65 2.24
CA GLN A 527 51.14 36.32 3.53
C GLN A 527 49.73 36.12 4.11
N THR A 528 49.65 36.02 5.44
CA THR A 528 48.42 35.98 6.23
C THR A 528 48.21 37.30 6.97
N CYS A 529 46.98 37.57 7.41
CA CYS A 529 46.72 38.64 8.36
C CYS A 529 47.01 38.16 9.79
N GLN A 530 47.93 38.82 10.49
CA GLN A 530 48.11 38.66 11.93
C GLN A 530 48.30 40.05 12.54
N GLY A 531 47.60 40.35 13.65
CA GLY A 531 47.69 41.66 14.31
C GLY A 531 47.23 42.86 13.46
N ASN A 532 46.38 42.65 12.44
CA ASN A 532 45.99 43.62 11.40
C ASN A 532 47.10 43.97 10.38
N GLN A 533 48.18 43.19 10.33
CA GLN A 533 49.31 43.35 9.42
C GLN A 533 49.53 42.09 8.56
N CYS A 534 50.17 42.27 7.41
CA CYS A 534 50.54 41.19 6.50
C CYS A 534 51.84 40.53 6.98
N VAL A 535 51.83 39.21 7.25
CA VAL A 535 53.02 38.45 7.68
C VAL A 535 53.15 37.13 6.91
N ALA A 536 54.37 36.66 6.65
CA ALA A 536 54.60 35.45 5.86
C ALA A 536 53.95 34.20 6.47
N CYS A 537 53.35 33.35 5.63
CA CYS A 537 52.71 32.11 6.06
C CYS A 537 53.71 30.94 6.16
N VAL A 538 53.53 30.07 7.14
CA VAL A 538 54.30 28.83 7.31
C VAL A 538 53.34 27.64 7.29
N PRO A 539 53.33 26.80 6.23
CA PRO A 539 52.43 25.66 6.11
C PRO A 539 52.61 24.64 7.25
N SER A 540 51.49 24.11 7.77
CA SER A 540 51.49 23.15 8.88
C SER A 540 50.77 21.84 8.51
N CYS A 541 51.57 20.82 8.19
CA CYS A 541 51.11 19.49 7.76
C CYS A 541 51.42 18.35 8.73
N SER A 542 52.15 18.58 9.82
CA SER A 542 52.44 17.55 10.82
C SER A 542 51.14 16.94 11.38
N GLY A 543 50.99 15.62 11.22
CA GLY A 543 49.79 14.88 11.66
C GLY A 543 48.62 14.85 10.66
N LYS A 544 48.74 15.45 9.47
CA LYS A 544 47.73 15.41 8.40
C LYS A 544 48.16 14.48 7.26
N THR A 545 47.20 13.82 6.63
CA THR A 545 47.40 12.94 5.44
C THR A 545 46.61 13.41 4.21
N CYS A 546 45.50 14.11 4.41
CA CYS A 546 44.91 15.01 3.43
C CYS A 546 44.28 16.23 4.14
N GLY A 547 43.98 17.31 3.40
CA GLY A 547 43.33 18.52 3.93
C GLY A 547 44.22 19.78 3.97
N PRO A 548 43.67 20.96 4.33
CA PRO A 548 44.35 22.25 4.16
C PRO A 548 45.56 22.47 5.09
N ASP A 549 46.58 23.17 4.59
CA ASP A 549 47.85 23.43 5.28
C ASP A 549 47.88 24.67 6.18
N GLY A 550 46.87 25.55 6.08
CA GLY A 550 46.78 26.84 6.77
C GLY A 550 47.26 28.05 5.94
N CYS A 551 47.83 27.82 4.76
CA CYS A 551 48.39 28.80 3.84
C CYS A 551 47.72 28.76 2.44
N ALA A 552 46.50 28.22 2.37
CA ALA A 552 45.73 27.94 1.14
C ALA A 552 46.32 26.84 0.22
N GLY A 553 47.29 26.07 0.69
CA GLY A 553 47.71 24.79 0.11
C GLY A 553 47.03 23.59 0.77
N VAL A 554 47.43 22.37 0.38
CA VAL A 554 46.90 21.11 0.92
C VAL A 554 48.00 20.11 1.29
N CYS A 555 47.87 19.51 2.47
CA CYS A 555 48.73 18.48 3.05
C CYS A 555 48.37 17.10 2.51
N GLY A 556 48.55 16.88 1.21
CA GLY A 556 48.22 15.60 0.55
C GLY A 556 46.76 15.46 0.11
N THR A 557 46.45 14.33 -0.52
CA THR A 557 45.14 14.00 -1.08
C THR A 557 44.75 12.56 -0.73
N CYS A 558 43.44 12.32 -0.54
CA CYS A 558 42.90 11.02 -0.16
C CYS A 558 42.60 10.16 -1.41
N GLY A 559 42.66 8.84 -1.28
CA GLY A 559 42.42 7.91 -2.39
C GLY A 559 40.94 7.78 -2.80
N THR A 560 40.69 7.21 -3.98
CA THR A 560 39.34 6.92 -4.50
C THR A 560 38.50 6.11 -3.51
N GLY A 561 37.28 6.56 -3.22
CA GLY A 561 36.41 5.96 -2.19
C GLY A 561 36.59 6.54 -0.78
N THR A 562 37.55 7.44 -0.57
CA THR A 562 37.77 8.13 0.71
C THR A 562 37.59 9.64 0.61
N THR A 563 37.27 10.28 1.74
CA THR A 563 37.11 11.73 1.90
C THR A 563 38.03 12.25 2.98
N CYS A 564 38.46 13.52 2.88
CA CYS A 564 39.22 14.20 3.92
C CYS A 564 38.30 14.60 5.06
N GLN A 565 38.46 13.99 6.24
CA GLN A 565 37.78 14.42 7.46
C GLN A 565 38.81 14.55 8.59
N SER A 566 38.82 15.71 9.25
CA SER A 566 39.73 16.03 10.37
C SER A 566 41.24 15.80 10.12
N GLY A 567 41.69 15.84 8.86
CA GLY A 567 43.09 15.60 8.47
C GLY A 567 43.43 14.17 8.05
N GLN A 568 42.43 13.27 8.04
CA GLN A 568 42.59 11.85 7.69
C GLN A 568 41.66 11.43 6.54
N CYS A 569 42.08 10.39 5.82
CA CYS A 569 41.27 9.71 4.81
C CYS A 569 40.23 8.80 5.49
N VAL A 570 38.95 9.13 5.41
CA VAL A 570 37.84 8.27 5.91
C VAL A 570 37.08 7.64 4.75
N CYS A 571 36.63 6.39 4.91
CA CYS A 571 35.87 5.67 3.88
C CYS A 571 34.45 6.24 3.72
N VAL A 572 33.94 6.28 2.48
CA VAL A 572 32.59 6.76 2.17
C VAL A 572 31.74 5.60 1.64
N PRO A 573 30.71 5.12 2.37
CA PRO A 573 29.83 4.03 1.95
C PRO A 573 29.16 4.27 0.58
N GLN A 574 29.36 3.34 -0.36
CA GLN A 574 28.90 3.43 -1.75
C GLN A 574 27.62 2.60 -1.96
N CYS A 575 26.49 3.15 -1.50
CA CYS A 575 25.16 2.52 -1.59
C CYS A 575 24.25 3.04 -2.71
N VAL A 576 24.72 3.99 -3.53
CA VAL A 576 23.95 4.49 -4.67
C VAL A 576 23.71 3.35 -5.66
N SER A 577 22.45 3.12 -6.03
CA SER A 577 21.98 2.02 -6.91
C SER A 577 22.14 0.59 -6.35
N LYS A 578 22.34 0.42 -5.04
CA LYS A 578 22.31 -0.90 -4.37
C LYS A 578 21.04 -1.06 -3.52
N GLN A 579 20.39 -2.22 -3.60
CA GLN A 579 19.31 -2.62 -2.69
C GLN A 579 19.82 -3.48 -1.51
N CYS A 580 20.98 -4.11 -1.71
CA CYS A 580 21.64 -5.01 -0.77
C CYS A 580 23.15 -5.10 -1.14
N GLY A 581 23.96 -5.71 -0.27
CA GLY A 581 25.38 -6.01 -0.54
C GLY A 581 26.36 -5.07 0.18
N ASP A 582 27.66 -5.33 0.04
CA ASP A 582 28.74 -4.60 0.71
C ASP A 582 28.76 -3.11 0.32
N ASP A 583 29.05 -2.22 1.27
CA ASP A 583 29.12 -0.77 1.05
C ASP A 583 30.50 -0.25 0.61
N GLY A 584 31.52 -1.11 0.57
CA GLY A 584 32.91 -0.76 0.28
C GLY A 584 33.72 -0.29 1.50
N CYS A 585 33.08 -0.22 2.67
CA CYS A 585 33.65 0.24 3.94
C CYS A 585 33.47 -0.80 5.07
N SER A 586 33.27 -2.08 4.72
CA SER A 586 32.94 -3.19 5.65
C SER A 586 31.55 -3.12 6.30
N GLY A 587 30.65 -2.29 5.76
CA GLY A 587 29.22 -2.28 6.09
C GLY A 587 28.38 -2.90 4.97
N SER A 588 27.06 -2.65 4.99
CA SER A 588 26.15 -3.19 3.96
C SER A 588 25.00 -2.24 3.61
N CYS A 589 24.74 -2.13 2.31
CA CYS A 589 23.76 -1.25 1.69
C CYS A 589 22.35 -1.87 1.67
N GLY A 590 21.72 -2.00 2.83
CA GLY A 590 20.36 -2.52 2.94
C GLY A 590 20.29 -4.06 2.99
N SER A 591 19.07 -4.57 3.09
CA SER A 591 18.77 -5.99 3.31
C SER A 591 17.50 -6.41 2.59
N CYS A 592 17.48 -7.63 2.07
CA CYS A 592 16.36 -8.15 1.28
C CYS A 592 15.21 -8.67 2.15
N ALA A 593 13.99 -8.63 1.60
CA ALA A 593 12.83 -9.25 2.21
C ALA A 593 12.97 -10.79 2.28
N PRO A 594 12.30 -11.48 3.23
CA PRO A 594 12.32 -12.94 3.31
C PRO A 594 11.97 -13.61 1.98
N GLY A 595 12.77 -14.61 1.57
CA GLY A 595 12.65 -15.30 0.27
C GLY A 595 13.53 -14.73 -0.84
N LEU A 596 14.02 -13.48 -0.71
CA LEU A 596 14.91 -12.86 -1.71
C LEU A 596 16.38 -12.96 -1.28
N THR A 597 17.26 -13.29 -2.23
CA THR A 597 18.72 -13.32 -2.03
C THR A 597 19.40 -12.15 -2.72
N CYS A 598 20.48 -11.64 -2.12
CA CYS A 598 21.25 -10.56 -2.72
C CYS A 598 22.17 -11.10 -3.82
N GLN A 599 21.92 -10.71 -5.07
CA GLN A 599 22.81 -11.01 -6.20
C GLN A 599 23.06 -9.72 -7.00
N ASN A 600 24.33 -9.46 -7.34
CA ASN A 600 24.73 -8.27 -8.10
C ASN A 600 24.22 -6.94 -7.51
N ASN A 601 24.10 -6.85 -6.18
CA ASN A 601 23.55 -5.73 -5.39
C ASN A 601 22.03 -5.48 -5.53
N GLN A 602 21.28 -6.43 -6.09
CA GLN A 602 19.82 -6.43 -6.19
C GLN A 602 19.20 -7.59 -5.41
N CYS A 603 17.99 -7.40 -4.90
CA CYS A 603 17.24 -8.44 -4.22
C CYS A 603 16.50 -9.30 -5.25
N THR A 604 17.02 -10.50 -5.50
CA THR A 604 16.55 -11.44 -6.53
C THR A 604 15.89 -12.66 -5.91
N CYS A 605 14.77 -13.11 -6.47
CA CYS A 605 14.17 -14.39 -6.10
C CYS A 605 14.91 -15.52 -6.81
N VAL A 606 15.29 -16.55 -6.07
CA VAL A 606 15.99 -17.73 -6.58
C VAL A 606 15.15 -18.95 -6.23
N PRO A 607 14.59 -19.70 -7.20
CA PRO A 607 13.78 -20.89 -6.96
C PRO A 607 14.44 -21.87 -5.96
N GLN A 608 13.88 -21.98 -4.76
CA GLN A 608 14.43 -22.75 -3.63
C GLN A 608 14.02 -24.23 -3.67
N CYS A 609 14.18 -24.87 -4.82
CA CYS A 609 13.69 -26.24 -5.00
C CYS A 609 14.46 -27.28 -4.19
N GLY A 610 15.77 -27.14 -3.97
CA GLY A 610 16.53 -28.00 -3.07
C GLY A 610 16.46 -29.50 -3.43
N THR A 611 15.63 -30.26 -2.69
CA THR A 611 15.32 -31.68 -2.98
C THR A 611 13.83 -31.94 -3.32
N ASN A 612 13.04 -30.87 -3.42
CA ASN A 612 11.61 -30.91 -3.71
C ASN A 612 11.40 -31.25 -5.19
N VAL A 613 10.57 -32.27 -5.43
CA VAL A 613 10.16 -32.71 -6.78
C VAL A 613 8.78 -32.17 -7.19
N CYS A 614 8.15 -31.39 -6.31
CA CYS A 614 6.87 -30.76 -6.53
C CYS A 614 6.67 -29.54 -5.61
N GLY A 615 5.64 -28.73 -5.90
CA GLY A 615 5.22 -27.61 -5.05
C GLY A 615 5.84 -26.27 -5.47
N ASP A 616 5.46 -25.20 -4.77
CA ASP A 616 5.91 -23.83 -5.01
C ASP A 616 7.43 -23.69 -4.83
N ASP A 617 8.06 -22.89 -5.69
CA ASP A 617 9.52 -22.66 -5.67
C ASP A 617 9.97 -21.50 -4.79
N GLY A 618 9.04 -20.82 -4.11
CA GLY A 618 9.26 -19.61 -3.32
C GLY A 618 9.26 -18.31 -4.13
N CYS A 619 9.09 -18.41 -5.46
CA CYS A 619 9.13 -17.30 -6.41
C CYS A 619 7.87 -17.22 -7.30
N GLY A 620 6.84 -18.03 -7.00
CA GLY A 620 5.60 -18.11 -7.80
C GLY A 620 5.71 -19.05 -9.01
N GLY A 621 6.78 -19.84 -9.11
CA GLY A 621 6.90 -20.99 -10.00
C GLY A 621 6.61 -22.31 -9.26
N LEU A 622 6.92 -23.43 -9.93
CA LEU A 622 6.78 -24.77 -9.36
C LEU A 622 8.07 -25.57 -9.56
N CYS A 623 8.53 -26.24 -8.50
CA CYS A 623 9.65 -27.19 -8.55
C CYS A 623 9.31 -28.50 -9.28
N GLY A 624 8.03 -28.74 -9.56
CA GLY A 624 7.54 -29.88 -10.33
C GLY A 624 6.05 -30.14 -10.07
N THR A 625 5.54 -31.20 -10.69
CA THR A 625 4.16 -31.68 -10.50
C THR A 625 4.15 -33.18 -10.27
N CYS A 626 3.15 -33.67 -9.53
CA CYS A 626 3.03 -35.08 -9.20
C CYS A 626 2.21 -35.83 -10.26
N ASN A 627 2.58 -37.09 -10.50
CA ASN A 627 1.78 -38.01 -11.31
C ASN A 627 0.41 -38.27 -10.67
N ALA A 628 -0.59 -38.64 -11.48
CA ALA A 628 -1.94 -38.95 -11.01
C ALA A 628 -1.93 -40.00 -9.89
N GLY A 629 -2.74 -39.78 -8.85
CA GLY A 629 -2.73 -40.59 -7.62
C GLY A 629 -1.69 -40.16 -6.56
N PHE A 630 -0.96 -39.06 -6.79
CA PHE A 630 -0.03 -38.48 -5.81
C PHE A 630 -0.32 -36.99 -5.59
N THR A 631 -0.26 -36.55 -4.33
CA THR A 631 -0.35 -35.14 -3.95
C THR A 631 1.00 -34.63 -3.46
N CYS A 632 1.27 -33.34 -3.66
CA CYS A 632 2.49 -32.75 -3.16
C CYS A 632 2.35 -32.42 -1.67
N GLN A 633 3.18 -33.06 -0.84
CA GLN A 633 3.24 -32.83 0.60
C GLN A 633 4.70 -32.63 1.00
N SER A 634 5.01 -31.48 1.61
CA SER A 634 6.38 -31.12 2.03
C SER A 634 7.43 -31.26 0.92
N GLY A 635 7.07 -30.88 -0.31
CA GLY A 635 7.96 -30.92 -1.49
C GLY A 635 8.13 -32.30 -2.14
N GLN A 636 7.49 -33.35 -1.60
CA GLN A 636 7.53 -34.71 -2.13
C GLN A 636 6.16 -35.17 -2.62
N CYS A 637 6.13 -36.01 -3.65
CA CYS A 637 4.90 -36.63 -4.13
C CYS A 637 4.53 -37.83 -3.26
N VAL A 638 3.54 -37.64 -2.38
CA VAL A 638 3.03 -38.66 -1.46
C VAL A 638 1.79 -39.31 -2.07
N GLY A 639 1.65 -40.63 -1.89
CA GLY A 639 0.51 -41.38 -2.43
C GLY A 639 -0.81 -40.91 -1.83
N CYS A 640 -1.73 -40.50 -2.70
CA CYS A 640 -3.06 -40.00 -2.33
C CYS A 640 -4.10 -41.06 -2.70
N THR A 641 -5.07 -41.31 -1.82
CA THR A 641 -6.17 -42.24 -2.08
C THR A 641 -7.42 -41.46 -2.48
N PRO A 642 -7.88 -41.53 -3.74
CA PRO A 642 -9.09 -40.83 -4.21
C PRO A 642 -10.30 -41.14 -3.32
N ASN A 643 -11.01 -40.11 -2.87
CA ASN A 643 -12.19 -40.29 -2.01
C ASN A 643 -13.44 -39.72 -2.65
N CYS A 644 -14.19 -40.61 -3.31
CA CYS A 644 -15.48 -40.30 -3.94
C CYS A 644 -16.69 -40.66 -3.08
N THR A 645 -16.51 -40.84 -1.76
CA THR A 645 -17.59 -41.25 -0.85
C THR A 645 -18.65 -40.15 -0.75
N GLY A 646 -19.78 -40.34 -1.42
CA GLY A 646 -20.86 -39.34 -1.50
C GLY A 646 -20.74 -38.36 -2.67
N LEU A 647 -19.76 -38.52 -3.56
CA LEU A 647 -19.56 -37.69 -4.74
C LEU A 647 -19.96 -38.46 -6.02
N SER A 648 -20.85 -37.87 -6.82
CA SER A 648 -21.26 -38.35 -8.16
C SER A 648 -20.49 -37.66 -9.30
N CYS A 649 -19.79 -36.58 -8.96
CA CYS A 649 -18.94 -35.78 -9.85
C CYS A 649 -17.99 -34.91 -8.99
N GLY A 650 -17.11 -34.15 -9.63
CA GLY A 650 -16.25 -33.17 -8.95
C GLY A 650 -14.90 -33.76 -8.51
N PRO A 651 -14.05 -33.00 -7.81
CA PRO A 651 -12.67 -33.40 -7.51
C PRO A 651 -12.59 -34.53 -6.47
N ASP A 652 -11.65 -35.46 -6.65
CA ASP A 652 -11.47 -36.65 -5.81
C ASP A 652 -10.54 -36.49 -4.59
N GLY A 653 -10.05 -35.26 -4.36
CA GLY A 653 -9.03 -34.93 -3.36
C GLY A 653 -7.57 -35.18 -3.79
N CYS A 654 -7.35 -35.84 -4.93
CA CYS A 654 -6.06 -36.30 -5.44
C CYS A 654 -5.73 -35.77 -6.86
N GLN A 655 -6.36 -34.66 -7.26
CA GLN A 655 -6.29 -34.04 -8.60
C GLN A 655 -6.97 -34.83 -9.73
N GLY A 656 -7.69 -35.92 -9.42
CA GLY A 656 -8.64 -36.56 -10.33
C GLY A 656 -10.07 -36.08 -10.10
N THR A 657 -11.04 -36.79 -10.68
CA THR A 657 -12.48 -36.49 -10.53
C THR A 657 -13.33 -37.74 -10.29
N CYS A 658 -14.34 -37.58 -9.44
CA CYS A 658 -15.29 -38.59 -9.00
C CYS A 658 -16.44 -38.80 -10.00
N GLY A 659 -16.09 -39.12 -11.24
CA GLY A 659 -17.06 -39.29 -12.33
C GLY A 659 -17.48 -37.98 -12.99
N THR A 660 -18.40 -38.09 -13.96
CA THR A 660 -18.85 -37.02 -14.84
C THR A 660 -20.38 -37.02 -14.97
N CYS A 661 -20.95 -35.83 -15.14
CA CYS A 661 -22.40 -35.68 -15.28
C CYS A 661 -22.89 -35.97 -16.70
N ALA A 662 -24.16 -36.38 -16.81
CA ALA A 662 -24.79 -36.60 -18.11
C ALA A 662 -25.04 -35.27 -18.85
N ALA A 663 -25.20 -35.32 -20.18
CA ALA A 663 -25.50 -34.13 -20.97
C ALA A 663 -26.78 -33.43 -20.46
N GLY A 664 -26.72 -32.11 -20.24
CA GLY A 664 -27.79 -31.37 -19.55
C GLY A 664 -27.70 -31.41 -18.02
N GLN A 665 -26.53 -31.71 -17.45
CA GLN A 665 -26.29 -31.64 -16.01
C GLN A 665 -24.94 -30.99 -15.69
N THR A 666 -24.92 -30.16 -14.65
CA THR A 666 -23.72 -29.51 -14.10
C THR A 666 -23.32 -30.18 -12.78
N CYS A 667 -22.04 -30.12 -12.43
CA CYS A 667 -21.57 -30.63 -11.14
C CYS A 667 -21.59 -29.51 -10.09
N GLU A 668 -22.47 -29.63 -9.10
CA GLU A 668 -22.59 -28.69 -7.98
C GLU A 668 -22.44 -29.44 -6.65
N SER A 669 -21.49 -28.99 -5.82
CA SER A 669 -21.19 -29.57 -4.50
C SER A 669 -20.99 -31.11 -4.49
N GLY A 670 -20.53 -31.69 -5.59
CA GLY A 670 -20.30 -33.13 -5.73
C GLY A 670 -21.49 -33.94 -6.29
N ALA A 671 -22.62 -33.29 -6.58
CA ALA A 671 -23.80 -33.90 -7.17
C ALA A 671 -24.05 -33.37 -8.59
N CYS A 672 -24.55 -34.21 -9.48
CA CYS A 672 -24.99 -33.78 -10.80
C CYS A 672 -26.41 -33.22 -10.73
N VAL A 673 -26.55 -31.92 -10.96
CA VAL A 673 -27.83 -31.19 -10.93
C VAL A 673 -28.33 -30.89 -12.33
N GLY A 674 -29.65 -30.80 -12.51
CA GLY A 674 -30.27 -30.55 -13.81
C GLY A 674 -30.00 -29.14 -14.32
N CYS A 675 -29.30 -29.04 -15.46
CA CYS A 675 -29.00 -27.80 -16.15
C CYS A 675 -29.87 -27.68 -17.41
N THR A 676 -30.37 -26.49 -17.73
CA THR A 676 -31.22 -26.26 -18.92
C THR A 676 -30.40 -25.59 -20.03
N PRO A 677 -30.09 -26.29 -21.14
CA PRO A 677 -29.27 -25.74 -22.23
C PRO A 677 -29.84 -24.44 -22.81
N SER A 678 -29.01 -23.39 -22.85
CA SER A 678 -29.41 -22.04 -23.30
C SER A 678 -28.73 -21.65 -24.60
N CYS A 679 -29.43 -21.95 -25.70
CA CYS A 679 -29.05 -21.64 -27.08
C CYS A 679 -29.86 -20.51 -27.71
N ALA A 680 -30.68 -19.79 -26.93
CA ALA A 680 -31.45 -18.66 -27.43
C ALA A 680 -30.51 -17.56 -27.95
N GLY A 681 -30.52 -17.33 -29.27
CA GLY A 681 -29.64 -16.36 -29.95
C GLY A 681 -28.25 -16.88 -30.33
N LYS A 682 -27.93 -18.16 -30.05
CA LYS A 682 -26.66 -18.79 -30.44
C LYS A 682 -26.86 -19.71 -31.66
N THR A 683 -25.89 -19.72 -32.57
CA THR A 683 -25.74 -20.72 -33.65
C THR A 683 -24.51 -21.61 -33.46
N CYS A 684 -23.68 -21.34 -32.45
CA CYS A 684 -22.52 -22.13 -32.08
C CYS A 684 -22.09 -21.88 -30.63
N GLY A 685 -21.09 -22.62 -30.16
CA GLY A 685 -20.49 -22.44 -28.84
C GLY A 685 -21.33 -23.03 -27.71
N ASP A 686 -20.85 -22.92 -26.47
CA ASP A 686 -21.36 -23.73 -25.37
C ASP A 686 -22.80 -23.38 -24.98
N ASP A 687 -23.58 -24.40 -24.62
CA ASP A 687 -24.98 -24.26 -24.19
C ASP A 687 -25.14 -23.90 -22.70
N GLY A 688 -24.05 -23.93 -21.94
CA GLY A 688 -24.00 -23.68 -20.49
C GLY A 688 -24.12 -24.94 -19.63
N CYS A 689 -24.35 -26.11 -20.24
CA CYS A 689 -24.61 -27.39 -19.59
C CYS A 689 -23.71 -28.53 -20.10
N GLY A 690 -22.53 -28.18 -20.64
CA GLY A 690 -21.55 -29.12 -21.18
C GLY A 690 -21.81 -29.58 -22.62
N GLY A 691 -22.84 -29.08 -23.29
CA GLY A 691 -23.09 -29.27 -24.71
C GLY A 691 -22.80 -28.01 -25.54
N SER A 692 -23.09 -28.06 -26.85
CA SER A 692 -22.90 -26.93 -27.76
C SER A 692 -24.14 -26.64 -28.59
N CYS A 693 -24.38 -25.34 -28.81
CA CYS A 693 -25.50 -24.81 -29.58
C CYS A 693 -25.32 -24.92 -31.11
N GLY A 694 -24.25 -25.56 -31.56
CA GLY A 694 -23.93 -25.77 -32.97
C GLY A 694 -22.43 -25.68 -33.26
N THR A 695 -22.07 -26.06 -34.48
CA THR A 695 -20.69 -26.07 -35.01
C THR A 695 -20.62 -25.24 -36.28
N CYS A 696 -19.60 -24.38 -36.40
CA CYS A 696 -19.42 -23.54 -37.57
C CYS A 696 -18.91 -24.31 -38.79
N THR A 697 -19.23 -23.80 -39.98
CA THR A 697 -18.73 -24.38 -41.24
C THR A 697 -17.26 -24.00 -41.48
N ALA A 698 -16.55 -24.77 -42.32
CA ALA A 698 -15.13 -24.52 -42.59
C ALA A 698 -14.88 -23.08 -43.07
N GLY A 699 -13.86 -22.42 -42.49
CA GLY A 699 -13.60 -20.98 -42.71
C GLY A 699 -14.44 -20.05 -41.82
N GLN A 700 -15.06 -20.56 -40.75
CA GLN A 700 -15.75 -19.76 -39.75
C GLN A 700 -15.37 -20.18 -38.33
N THR A 701 -15.23 -19.21 -37.42
CA THR A 701 -15.03 -19.44 -35.98
C THR A 701 -16.23 -18.98 -35.19
N CYS A 702 -16.43 -19.53 -34.00
CA CYS A 702 -17.51 -19.10 -33.11
C CYS A 702 -17.08 -17.91 -32.26
N GLN A 703 -17.76 -16.77 -32.40
CA GLN A 703 -17.54 -15.58 -31.58
C GLN A 703 -18.88 -15.05 -31.06
N GLY A 704 -19.00 -14.83 -29.74
CA GLY A 704 -20.25 -14.39 -29.12
C GLY A 704 -21.44 -15.35 -29.30
N GLY A 705 -21.18 -16.63 -29.60
CA GLY A 705 -22.20 -17.62 -29.93
C GLY A 705 -22.69 -17.60 -31.38
N VAL A 706 -22.07 -16.80 -32.26
CA VAL A 706 -22.40 -16.70 -33.69
C VAL A 706 -21.19 -17.10 -34.54
N CYS A 707 -21.42 -17.85 -35.63
CA CYS A 707 -20.37 -18.19 -36.59
C CYS A 707 -19.99 -16.97 -37.44
N VAL A 708 -18.74 -16.51 -37.31
CA VAL A 708 -18.19 -15.39 -38.06
C VAL A 708 -17.14 -15.87 -39.06
N GLY A 709 -17.06 -15.22 -40.22
CA GLY A 709 -16.06 -15.53 -41.25
C GLY A 709 -14.64 -15.32 -40.73
N CYS A 710 -13.78 -16.32 -40.91
CA CYS A 710 -12.39 -16.31 -40.49
C CYS A 710 -11.50 -16.62 -41.70
N THR A 711 -10.53 -15.75 -42.00
CA THR A 711 -9.56 -15.95 -43.07
C THR A 711 -8.35 -16.71 -42.53
N PRO A 712 -8.07 -17.94 -42.99
CA PRO A 712 -6.90 -18.71 -42.55
C PRO A 712 -5.60 -17.95 -42.81
N ASP A 713 -4.77 -17.74 -41.77
CA ASP A 713 -3.45 -17.15 -41.92
C ASP A 713 -2.33 -18.18 -41.68
N CYS A 714 -1.69 -18.53 -42.79
CA CYS A 714 -0.54 -19.42 -42.87
C CYS A 714 0.73 -18.71 -43.33
N SER A 715 0.75 -17.38 -43.28
CA SER A 715 1.93 -16.56 -43.63
C SER A 715 3.12 -16.93 -42.75
N GLY A 716 4.13 -17.59 -43.33
CA GLY A 716 5.31 -18.07 -42.61
C GLY A 716 5.12 -19.38 -41.82
N LYS A 717 3.98 -20.08 -41.96
CA LYS A 717 3.70 -21.38 -41.33
C LYS A 717 3.69 -22.51 -42.37
N VAL A 718 4.29 -23.65 -42.03
CA VAL A 718 4.35 -24.89 -42.84
C VAL A 718 3.63 -26.05 -42.15
N CYS A 719 3.49 -26.01 -40.82
CA CYS A 719 2.52 -26.82 -40.08
C CYS A 719 1.98 -26.04 -38.87
N GLY A 720 0.96 -26.56 -38.18
CA GLY A 720 0.31 -25.89 -37.04
C GLY A 720 -0.91 -25.04 -37.39
N PRO A 721 -1.57 -24.40 -36.41
CA PRO A 721 -2.91 -23.83 -36.57
C PRO A 721 -2.98 -22.59 -37.46
N ASP A 722 -4.05 -22.52 -38.27
CA ASP A 722 -4.32 -21.44 -39.23
C ASP A 722 -5.02 -20.20 -38.62
N GLY A 723 -5.40 -20.27 -37.34
CA GLY A 723 -6.18 -19.24 -36.65
C GLY A 723 -7.70 -19.36 -36.80
N CYS A 724 -8.17 -20.28 -37.65
CA CYS A 724 -9.58 -20.49 -37.98
C CYS A 724 -10.10 -21.90 -37.63
N GLY A 725 -9.27 -22.76 -37.06
CA GLY A 725 -9.62 -24.09 -36.56
C GLY A 725 -9.14 -25.25 -37.42
N ALA A 726 -8.40 -24.97 -38.50
CA ALA A 726 -7.67 -25.98 -39.27
C ALA A 726 -6.15 -25.79 -39.08
N SER A 727 -5.35 -26.48 -39.89
CA SER A 727 -3.89 -26.41 -39.85
C SER A 727 -3.30 -26.01 -41.21
N CYS A 728 -2.27 -25.18 -41.18
CA CYS A 728 -1.48 -24.75 -42.33
C CYS A 728 -0.67 -25.85 -43.01
N GLY A 729 -0.66 -27.05 -42.42
CA GLY A 729 0.00 -28.24 -42.93
C GLY A 729 0.33 -29.22 -41.81
N THR A 730 0.86 -30.37 -42.19
CA THR A 730 1.32 -31.44 -41.29
C THR A 730 2.81 -31.66 -41.51
N CYS A 731 3.58 -31.68 -40.43
CA CYS A 731 5.02 -31.89 -40.49
C CYS A 731 5.35 -33.36 -40.86
N PRO A 732 6.50 -33.65 -41.51
CA PRO A 732 6.89 -35.03 -41.85
C PRO A 732 7.09 -35.93 -40.62
N VAL A 733 6.99 -37.26 -40.81
CA VAL A 733 7.20 -38.26 -39.74
C VAL A 733 8.59 -38.08 -39.09
N GLY A 734 8.63 -37.98 -37.76
CA GLY A 734 9.85 -37.66 -37.01
C GLY A 734 10.11 -36.16 -36.87
N GLN A 735 9.13 -35.31 -37.24
CA GLN A 735 9.14 -33.87 -37.01
C GLN A 735 7.84 -33.43 -36.32
N ALA A 736 7.96 -32.44 -35.43
CA ALA A 736 6.86 -31.83 -34.71
C ALA A 736 6.66 -30.37 -35.16
N CYS A 737 5.46 -29.84 -34.93
CA CYS A 737 5.18 -28.43 -35.18
C CYS A 737 5.67 -27.59 -34.00
N GLN A 738 6.68 -26.74 -34.22
CA GLN A 738 7.06 -25.70 -33.27
C GLN A 738 7.08 -24.34 -33.98
N SER A 739 6.38 -23.35 -33.41
CA SER A 739 6.31 -21.97 -33.94
C SER A 739 5.98 -21.87 -35.44
N GLY A 740 5.09 -22.75 -35.93
CA GLY A 740 4.69 -22.81 -37.34
C GLY A 740 5.63 -23.59 -38.27
N GLN A 741 6.75 -24.12 -37.76
CA GLN A 741 7.79 -24.79 -38.54
C GLN A 741 7.90 -26.28 -38.18
N CYS A 742 8.37 -27.07 -39.15
CA CYS A 742 8.66 -28.49 -38.95
C CYS A 742 10.04 -28.62 -38.31
N VAL A 743 10.13 -29.13 -37.07
CA VAL A 743 11.42 -29.34 -36.39
C VAL A 743 11.61 -30.81 -36.03
N ALA A 744 12.84 -31.31 -36.11
CA ALA A 744 13.17 -32.69 -35.75
C ALA A 744 12.80 -32.98 -34.29
N CYS A 745 12.16 -34.13 -34.04
CA CYS A 745 11.76 -34.56 -32.71
C CYS A 745 12.00 -36.06 -32.53
N THR A 746 12.14 -36.49 -31.27
CA THR A 746 12.33 -37.91 -30.93
C THR A 746 11.00 -38.53 -30.51
N PRO A 747 10.46 -39.52 -31.26
CA PRO A 747 9.21 -40.18 -30.91
C PRO A 747 9.26 -40.82 -29.52
N ASN A 748 8.28 -40.53 -28.65
CA ASN A 748 8.18 -41.12 -27.32
C ASN A 748 6.94 -42.01 -27.17
N CYS A 749 7.20 -43.31 -27.11
CA CYS A 749 6.23 -44.38 -26.87
C CYS A 749 6.47 -45.15 -25.56
N ALA A 750 7.30 -44.64 -24.65
CA ALA A 750 7.49 -45.27 -23.34
C ALA A 750 6.15 -45.35 -22.60
N GLY A 751 5.72 -46.57 -22.27
CA GLY A 751 4.43 -46.83 -21.60
C GLY A 751 3.18 -46.73 -22.49
N LYS A 752 3.30 -46.47 -23.80
CA LYS A 752 2.17 -46.38 -24.74
C LYS A 752 2.08 -47.60 -25.65
N VAL A 753 0.88 -48.17 -25.75
CA VAL A 753 0.51 -49.25 -26.69
C VAL A 753 -0.24 -48.69 -27.92
N CYS A 754 -0.78 -47.48 -27.81
CA CYS A 754 -1.48 -46.78 -28.89
C CYS A 754 -1.34 -45.25 -28.76
N GLY A 755 -1.87 -44.52 -29.75
CA GLY A 755 -1.95 -43.04 -29.70
C GLY A 755 -0.68 -42.33 -30.15
N ASP A 756 -0.69 -41.00 -30.14
CA ASP A 756 0.39 -40.16 -30.72
C ASP A 756 1.73 -40.33 -29.98
N ASN A 757 2.81 -40.40 -30.75
CA ASN A 757 4.20 -40.49 -30.28
C ASN A 757 4.89 -39.12 -30.07
N GLY A 758 4.19 -38.01 -30.33
CA GLY A 758 4.70 -36.64 -30.24
C GLY A 758 5.39 -36.13 -31.51
N CYS A 759 5.40 -36.93 -32.59
CA CYS A 759 6.19 -36.73 -33.80
C CYS A 759 5.43 -37.09 -35.10
N GLY A 760 4.11 -36.87 -35.11
CA GLY A 760 3.26 -37.05 -36.30
C GLY A 760 3.00 -38.51 -36.69
N ALA A 761 3.19 -39.45 -35.76
CA ALA A 761 2.92 -40.87 -35.95
C ALA A 761 2.43 -41.52 -34.64
N THR A 762 1.94 -42.76 -34.71
CA THR A 762 1.33 -43.44 -33.56
C THR A 762 2.23 -44.53 -32.96
N CYS A 763 2.17 -44.71 -31.65
CA CYS A 763 2.84 -45.79 -30.91
C CYS A 763 2.22 -47.18 -31.14
N GLY A 764 1.04 -47.25 -31.75
CA GLY A 764 0.34 -48.48 -32.10
C GLY A 764 -1.13 -48.21 -32.40
N THR A 765 -1.87 -49.27 -32.72
CA THR A 765 -3.30 -49.25 -33.07
C THR A 765 -4.05 -50.34 -32.31
N CYS A 766 -5.28 -50.06 -31.91
CA CYS A 766 -6.08 -50.96 -31.07
C CYS A 766 -6.88 -51.99 -31.87
N GLY A 767 -7.42 -52.99 -31.18
CA GLY A 767 -8.29 -54.00 -31.78
C GLY A 767 -9.65 -53.44 -32.22
N SER A 768 -10.34 -54.19 -33.07
CA SER A 768 -11.70 -53.84 -33.51
C SER A 768 -12.69 -53.87 -32.33
N GLY A 769 -13.23 -52.70 -31.96
CA GLY A 769 -14.10 -52.53 -30.79
C GLY A 769 -13.42 -51.84 -29.59
N GLU A 770 -12.12 -51.53 -29.71
CA GLU A 770 -11.37 -50.78 -28.70
C GLU A 770 -11.07 -49.35 -29.19
N THR A 771 -10.98 -48.41 -28.24
CA THR A 771 -10.53 -47.03 -28.47
C THR A 771 -9.24 -46.78 -27.71
N CYS A 772 -8.42 -45.85 -28.20
CA CYS A 772 -7.17 -45.48 -27.53
C CYS A 772 -7.43 -44.38 -26.49
N SER A 773 -7.25 -44.70 -25.20
CA SER A 773 -7.36 -43.75 -24.09
C SER A 773 -6.09 -43.78 -23.25
N GLN A 774 -5.51 -42.60 -22.98
CA GLN A 774 -4.26 -42.44 -22.21
C GLN A 774 -3.10 -43.36 -22.65
N GLY A 775 -3.01 -43.66 -23.95
CA GLY A 775 -1.99 -44.52 -24.55
C GLY A 775 -2.23 -46.03 -24.41
N LYS A 776 -3.40 -46.45 -23.90
CA LYS A 776 -3.83 -47.85 -23.80
C LYS A 776 -5.12 -48.08 -24.60
N CYS A 777 -5.30 -49.30 -25.08
CA CYS A 777 -6.53 -49.72 -25.72
C CYS A 777 -7.58 -50.09 -24.66
N VAL A 778 -8.79 -49.56 -24.80
CA VAL A 778 -9.92 -49.81 -23.89
C VAL A 778 -11.18 -50.12 -24.68
N SER A 779 -11.87 -51.20 -24.28
CA SER A 779 -13.16 -51.60 -24.85
C SER A 779 -14.28 -50.66 -24.36
N ALA A 780 -15.31 -50.44 -25.19
CA ALA A 780 -16.37 -49.47 -24.88
C ALA A 780 -17.35 -49.89 -23.75
N ASP A 781 -17.49 -51.20 -23.50
CA ASP A 781 -18.48 -51.76 -22.57
C ASP A 781 -17.82 -52.41 -21.34
N ALA A 782 -17.67 -51.64 -20.25
CA ALA A 782 -17.23 -52.14 -18.94
C ALA A 782 -17.75 -51.26 -17.78
N SER A 783 -19.06 -51.30 -17.54
CA SER A 783 -19.68 -50.71 -16.34
C SER A 783 -20.22 -51.79 -15.40
N THR A 784 -20.12 -51.52 -14.10
CA THR A 784 -20.49 -52.40 -12.97
C THR A 784 -19.68 -53.69 -12.81
N GLN A 785 -19.02 -53.85 -11.66
CA GLN A 785 -19.43 -54.80 -10.63
C GLN A 785 -18.84 -54.39 -9.28
N ASP A 786 -19.44 -54.89 -8.19
CA ASP A 786 -19.05 -54.63 -6.80
C ASP A 786 -17.94 -55.61 -6.33
N VAL A 787 -17.42 -55.42 -5.10
CA VAL A 787 -16.92 -56.41 -4.12
C VAL A 787 -15.77 -55.85 -3.25
N THR A 788 -15.85 -56.16 -1.96
CA THR A 788 -14.99 -55.74 -0.85
C THR A 788 -13.61 -56.44 -0.80
N PRO A 789 -12.61 -55.84 -0.11
CA PRO A 789 -11.26 -56.40 -0.03
C PRO A 789 -11.15 -57.60 0.95
N PRO A 790 -10.51 -58.71 0.56
CA PRO A 790 -10.10 -59.79 1.46
C PRO A 790 -8.76 -59.49 2.17
N LYS A 791 -8.41 -60.33 3.14
CA LYS A 791 -7.39 -60.11 4.17
C LYS A 791 -6.23 -61.11 4.12
N ASP A 792 -5.08 -60.64 4.60
CA ASP A 792 -4.02 -61.39 5.31
C ASP A 792 -3.22 -62.52 4.60
N SER A 793 -2.10 -62.86 5.25
CA SER A 793 -1.24 -64.04 5.08
C SER A 793 -0.07 -63.99 4.08
N ALA A 794 1.13 -63.92 4.64
CA ALA A 794 2.42 -64.03 3.97
C ALA A 794 2.87 -65.48 3.71
N THR A 795 3.87 -65.63 2.85
CA THR A 795 4.90 -66.69 2.94
C THR A 795 6.26 -66.10 2.60
N ALA A 796 7.29 -66.45 3.36
CA ALA A 796 8.70 -66.25 2.99
C ALA A 796 9.25 -67.55 2.36
N ASP A 797 10.40 -67.49 1.68
CA ASP A 797 11.64 -68.06 2.26
C ASP A 797 12.94 -67.60 1.54
N THR A 798 14.10 -67.93 2.16
CA THR A 798 15.52 -67.98 1.71
C THR A 798 15.92 -67.67 0.24
N ALA A 799 17.13 -67.17 -0.10
CA ALA A 799 18.31 -66.57 0.59
C ALA A 799 19.30 -66.06 -0.54
N LYS A 800 20.65 -65.93 -0.49
CA LYS A 800 21.75 -66.23 0.47
C LYS A 800 23.07 -65.51 0.04
N ASP A 801 24.05 -65.44 0.97
CA ASP A 801 25.52 -65.24 0.81
C ASP A 801 26.13 -63.91 0.28
N GLY A 802 27.31 -63.57 0.82
CA GLY A 802 28.18 -62.41 0.47
C GLY A 802 29.58 -62.85 -0.03
N PRO A 803 30.72 -62.15 0.23
CA PRO A 803 31.03 -61.35 1.44
C PRO A 803 31.78 -60.00 1.20
N LYS A 804 32.48 -59.49 2.23
CA LYS A 804 33.08 -58.15 2.42
C LYS A 804 34.48 -57.92 1.80
N SER A 805 34.87 -56.65 1.63
CA SER A 805 36.08 -56.01 2.24
C SER A 805 36.12 -54.50 1.88
N ASP A 806 36.00 -53.54 2.80
CA ASP A 806 37.03 -52.96 3.70
C ASP A 806 37.99 -51.94 3.02
N GLY A 807 38.17 -50.74 3.60
CA GLY A 807 39.29 -49.82 3.26
C GLY A 807 39.03 -48.30 3.25
N ASN A 808 39.59 -47.57 4.22
CA ASN A 808 39.91 -46.13 4.20
C ASN A 808 41.12 -45.93 5.14
N PRO A 809 42.22 -45.27 4.72
CA PRO A 809 42.48 -43.90 5.26
C PRO A 809 43.31 -42.94 4.37
N SER A 810 43.11 -41.64 4.63
CA SER A 810 44.07 -40.51 4.80
C SER A 810 45.37 -40.32 3.98
N ASP A 811 45.62 -39.03 3.68
CA ASP A 811 46.89 -38.28 3.57
C ASP A 811 47.94 -38.60 2.46
N GLY A 812 48.68 -37.56 2.01
CA GLY A 812 49.96 -37.71 1.27
C GLY A 812 50.27 -36.69 0.17
N SER A 813 51.06 -35.65 0.48
CA SER A 813 51.47 -34.54 -0.41
C SER A 813 52.81 -34.74 -1.16
N SER A 814 53.00 -34.08 -2.33
CA SER A 814 54.29 -33.63 -2.94
C SER A 814 54.02 -32.92 -4.30
N SER A 815 54.36 -31.63 -4.52
CA SER A 815 55.63 -31.04 -5.05
C SER A 815 56.05 -31.54 -6.44
N SER A 816 56.62 -30.77 -7.40
CA SER A 816 56.95 -29.33 -7.61
C SER A 816 57.25 -29.16 -9.14
N GLU A 817 57.66 -28.06 -9.80
CA GLU A 817 58.27 -26.73 -9.55
C GLU A 817 57.57 -25.67 -10.47
N ALA A 818 57.67 -24.34 -10.38
CA ALA A 818 58.65 -23.31 -9.95
C ALA A 818 59.49 -22.67 -11.09
N GLY A 819 59.58 -21.32 -11.09
CA GLY A 819 60.27 -20.50 -12.09
C GLY A 819 59.97 -19.01 -11.88
N SER A 820 60.99 -18.18 -11.61
CA SER A 820 60.82 -16.90 -10.89
C SER A 820 61.69 -15.76 -11.44
N GLY A 821 61.24 -14.49 -11.30
CA GLY A 821 62.12 -13.33 -11.42
C GLY A 821 61.46 -11.99 -11.81
N GLY A 822 61.61 -10.97 -10.96
CA GLY A 822 61.64 -9.54 -11.35
C GLY A 822 63.06 -8.99 -11.08
N PRO A 823 63.28 -7.69 -10.77
CA PRO A 823 62.39 -6.52 -10.82
C PRO A 823 63.01 -5.36 -11.65
N GLY A 824 62.49 -4.13 -11.57
CA GLY A 824 63.19 -2.93 -12.09
C GLY A 824 62.42 -1.61 -11.95
N SER A 825 63.12 -0.55 -11.53
CA SER A 825 62.64 0.84 -11.43
C SER A 825 63.51 1.78 -12.30
N GLY A 826 63.00 2.95 -12.69
CA GLY A 826 63.83 4.01 -13.29
C GLY A 826 63.03 5.11 -14.00
N ASP A 827 63.40 6.37 -13.75
CA ASP A 827 62.82 7.58 -14.33
C ASP A 827 63.61 8.10 -15.55
N ASP A 828 62.99 8.97 -16.38
CA ASP A 828 63.51 10.31 -16.80
C ASP A 828 63.01 10.82 -18.19
N GLY A 829 62.85 12.15 -18.31
CA GLY A 829 63.66 12.87 -19.31
C GLY A 829 63.12 13.36 -20.67
N GLY A 830 61.97 14.06 -20.73
CA GLY A 830 61.85 15.41 -21.38
C GLY A 830 62.04 15.70 -22.91
N CYS A 831 61.20 16.63 -23.39
CA CYS A 831 61.36 17.55 -24.56
C CYS A 831 61.34 16.99 -26.01
N GLY A 832 60.73 17.68 -27.00
CA GLY A 832 59.91 18.91 -26.96
C GLY A 832 59.61 19.51 -28.36
N CYS A 833 58.89 20.65 -28.40
CA CYS A 833 58.60 21.52 -29.57
C CYS A 833 57.60 20.95 -30.63
N THR A 834 56.74 21.73 -31.33
CA THR A 834 56.57 23.20 -31.50
C THR A 834 55.08 23.64 -31.43
N THR A 835 54.83 24.97 -31.41
CA THR A 835 53.51 25.59 -31.71
C THR A 835 53.65 26.64 -32.84
N PRO A 836 52.54 27.11 -33.44
CA PRO A 836 51.96 28.40 -33.02
C PRO A 836 50.40 28.39 -32.97
N ALA A 837 49.77 29.57 -32.85
CA ALA A 837 48.30 29.76 -32.77
C ALA A 837 47.87 31.20 -33.20
N ARG A 838 46.55 31.53 -33.07
CA ARG A 838 45.84 32.84 -33.28
C ARG A 838 45.13 33.02 -34.64
N SER A 839 44.11 33.88 -34.81
CA SER A 839 43.07 34.49 -33.92
C SER A 839 42.08 35.34 -34.78
N THR A 840 41.08 35.98 -34.15
CA THR A 840 40.22 37.11 -34.63
C THR A 840 39.30 36.85 -35.84
N HIS A 841 38.25 37.63 -36.15
CA HIS A 841 37.27 38.43 -35.37
C HIS A 841 36.03 38.69 -36.26
N GLY A 842 34.86 39.01 -35.69
CA GLY A 842 33.70 39.49 -36.45
C GLY A 842 32.48 39.76 -35.56
N ALA A 843 31.93 40.98 -35.61
CA ALA A 843 30.79 41.42 -34.79
C ALA A 843 29.99 42.52 -35.53
N TRP A 844 29.02 43.14 -34.83
CA TRP A 844 28.12 44.24 -35.24
C TRP A 844 26.88 43.83 -36.06
N ALA A 845 25.69 44.44 -35.89
CA ALA A 845 25.12 45.22 -34.76
C ALA A 845 23.63 45.58 -35.00
N LEU A 846 22.87 45.84 -33.91
CA LEU A 846 21.70 46.77 -33.83
C LEU A 846 20.42 46.43 -34.65
N ALA A 847 19.19 46.89 -34.33
CA ALA A 847 18.66 47.72 -33.22
C ALA A 847 17.25 47.25 -32.76
N LEU A 848 16.64 47.97 -31.79
CA LEU A 848 15.34 47.66 -31.16
C LEU A 848 14.12 48.41 -31.78
N LEU A 849 12.93 48.13 -31.20
CA LEU A 849 11.65 48.90 -31.14
C LEU A 849 10.53 48.48 -32.13
N ALA A 850 9.23 48.64 -31.83
CA ALA A 850 8.48 48.62 -30.55
C ALA A 850 6.94 48.63 -30.79
N LEU A 851 6.18 48.12 -29.82
CA LEU A 851 4.82 48.53 -29.39
C LEU A 851 3.57 48.51 -30.31
N SER A 852 2.47 48.03 -29.69
CA SER A 852 1.06 48.48 -29.79
C SER A 852 0.18 48.27 -31.06
N ALA A 853 -0.62 47.19 -30.99
CA ALA A 853 -2.10 47.22 -30.88
C ALA A 853 -3.05 47.55 -32.09
N LEU A 854 -4.35 47.23 -31.84
CA LEU A 854 -5.60 47.68 -32.51
C LEU A 854 -6.16 46.96 -33.76
N ALA A 855 -6.97 45.92 -33.49
CA ALA A 855 -8.45 45.93 -33.61
C ALA A 855 -9.21 45.65 -34.95
N ARG A 856 -10.35 44.94 -34.78
CA ARG A 856 -11.61 44.93 -35.59
C ARG A 856 -11.54 44.22 -36.96
N LYS A 857 -12.60 43.60 -37.52
CA LYS A 857 -14.08 43.72 -37.34
C LYS A 857 -14.82 42.36 -37.68
N PRO A 858 -16.14 42.18 -37.44
CA PRO A 858 -16.84 40.88 -37.53
C PRO A 858 -17.96 40.76 -38.61
N LEU A 859 -18.46 39.54 -38.80
CA LEU A 859 -19.67 39.12 -39.57
C LEU A 859 -20.18 37.79 -38.95
N ARG A 860 -21.48 37.44 -38.78
CA ARG A 860 -22.79 38.06 -39.08
C ARG A 860 -23.79 37.89 -37.90
N LYS A 861 -24.90 38.65 -37.92
CA LYS A 861 -26.10 38.40 -37.08
C LYS A 861 -27.18 37.60 -37.82
N ARG A 862 -27.91 36.76 -37.06
CA ARG A 862 -29.36 36.40 -37.08
C ARG A 862 -29.49 34.89 -36.81
N ALA A 863 -30.21 34.41 -35.80
CA ALA A 863 -31.54 34.77 -35.28
C ALA A 863 -32.71 34.35 -36.18
N ARG A 864 -32.93 33.04 -36.25
CA ARG A 864 -34.16 32.42 -35.75
C ARG A 864 -33.80 31.19 -34.92
#